data_AF-A0AAU9DTJ0-F1
#
_entry.id   AF-A0AAU9DTJ0-F1
#
_cell.length_a   1.000
_cell.length_b   1.000
_cell.length_c   1.000
_cell.angle_alpha   90.00
_cell.angle_beta   90.00
_cell.angle_gamma   90.00
#
_symmetry.space_group_name_H-M   'P 1'
#
loop_
_entity.id
_entity.type
_entity.pdbx_description
1 polymer ?
#
loop_
_entity_poly.entity_id
_entity_poly.type
_entity_poly.pdbx_seq_one_letter_code
_entity_poly.pdbx_strand_id
1 'polypeptide(L)'
;MVAISGGGHLANPVKSVWGDPLQQKSLIQPRSGLSPINIGSGDSQNFFATVGSAVAKVNDDGTWDTILINEPISWQVGAVTLNSTVDMSQDFNFSWDLKIDRPSWTYLCDGLGFSLHPLYRPGDKIVDSLEKIDYILPSIFGRHSDGSSVTSSSDLDIGQNLHSIGYSGSQLGISDLMNAIAFKIDTYLDGSNLVGLNYIPGTPYGSSQHAYNGVLEPDDRFASGSPEQIDNSYGAFISTDSNGYSGKSQYSAPLNGYPLTSKNDSFGNVSGTSMKVVDNSWHPMSISYSASTYTLKVVIGDPATSGAVWNKILTTGERRVLRDRKNWAFSILGATGLGVEGNTIKNVRGTFTPGDPVITTRYVDENGNNLQPVKSTILSDWQVQHPGSTQFVDTSSPAIIVKNGKTYRRAQVNGTFFDNGTRLNKRLGTPGSGGTVTNSGNNTTVTTDFSGVTFVNYVYRQELPANSTDVTADLQMSVNSGAFLKTASIRPGDNIAFKYTAKNNVIPIWSKVTAVQSLGGLFTPVGSLPVDVTQKAGLLYVPLKLGSTNDLKLGETGNNTVTMKYNGANNAQLTADDAGQITITNTPVSPNAAPLTKIVSKVSIYDQSNQLIDENGDPVFGSYFYNSSNNQAPLSSTDPVYNTGNYAPVTDSVTLNDQGWWYLDPITKVLTIYPHELNGALDTAGQSVWPWHGQAAEITKVVIKPGVTARGSLHNLFTDLTNATAVEGLDALNTSDVTDMNAMFSHCQSLTSLDVSHFNTANVTDMNSMFNYCTSLNSLNVSSFGTNKVTSMRGMFQACTNITELDLSNFNTGLVQDFSFMFNEMHGLKKLNVTSFNTTSATDMTVMFAHMNVLPNLDLSSFNTSNVTTMTSMFEGSPKLWQLTLGGSTKLASDNGLTDPALQTEISDAGVTYYVTNPQWREVGNGTVHEPAGNAKTAAQIAAESQTATATRTYVWDQVGKQTITATNGIDFGSHQAPLQHEEYNSSSQSFNLTDNRNVRNGKRWQITAEVSKQFELNTDSTKKIIGNPLYYHSGGVTTNLTSTAQAVYNGTAGTGYQDTLSIPWELSFKAKPSDIPAPGQYKATVTYTLVNIP
;
A
#
# COMPACT_ATOMS: atom_id res chain seq x y z
N MET A 1 -29.68 60.76 29.66
CA MET A 1 -30.25 61.91 30.41
C MET A 1 -29.17 62.96 30.60
N VAL A 2 -29.55 64.18 30.99
CA VAL A 2 -28.70 65.40 30.97
C VAL A 2 -28.43 65.89 29.53
N ALA A 3 -28.36 67.21 29.36
CA ALA A 3 -28.30 67.95 28.09
C ALA A 3 -27.60 69.30 28.33
N ILE A 4 -27.92 70.35 27.54
CA ILE A 4 -27.41 71.75 27.59
C ILE A 4 -26.08 71.95 26.83
N SER A 5 -25.85 73.05 26.09
CA SER A 5 -26.58 73.60 24.92
C SER A 5 -25.91 74.87 24.40
N GLY A 6 -26.01 75.14 23.08
CA GLY A 6 -25.67 76.42 22.45
C GLY A 6 -24.26 76.50 21.84
N GLY A 7 -24.01 77.33 20.82
CA GLY A 7 -24.96 78.14 20.05
C GLY A 7 -24.28 79.35 19.38
N GLY A 8 -24.31 79.43 18.04
CA GLY A 8 -23.75 80.56 17.30
C GLY A 8 -23.79 80.34 15.79
N HIS A 9 -24.56 81.17 15.06
CA HIS A 9 -24.64 81.16 13.60
C HIS A 9 -23.59 82.09 12.97
N LEU A 10 -23.25 81.86 11.70
CA LEU A 10 -23.30 82.93 10.69
C LEU A 10 -23.47 82.41 9.25
N ALA A 11 -24.22 83.20 8.47
CA ALA A 11 -24.53 83.20 7.04
C ALA A 11 -24.03 82.08 6.08
N ASN A 12 -24.98 81.56 5.28
CA ASN A 12 -24.80 80.98 3.94
C ASN A 12 -25.59 81.90 2.96
N PRO A 13 -25.25 82.03 1.66
CA PRO A 13 -26.16 81.43 0.67
C PRO A 13 -25.55 81.00 -0.70
N VAL A 14 -25.93 79.78 -1.15
CA VAL A 14 -26.49 79.47 -2.50
C VAL A 14 -25.54 79.62 -3.71
N LYS A 15 -25.25 78.56 -4.48
CA LYS A 15 -26.22 77.81 -5.31
C LYS A 15 -26.02 76.27 -5.37
N SER A 16 -27.18 75.58 -5.43
CA SER A 16 -27.54 74.31 -6.11
C SER A 16 -26.44 73.52 -6.87
N VAL A 17 -26.47 72.18 -6.90
CA VAL A 17 -27.62 71.30 -7.27
C VAL A 17 -27.60 69.98 -6.46
N TRP A 18 -28.80 69.51 -6.07
CA TRP A 18 -29.20 68.17 -5.58
C TRP A 18 -28.09 67.16 -5.19
N GLY A 19 -28.07 66.78 -3.90
CA GLY A 19 -27.21 65.71 -3.39
C GLY A 19 -27.90 64.35 -3.23
N ASP A 20 -27.08 63.31 -3.09
CA ASP A 20 -27.47 61.92 -2.80
C ASP A 20 -27.01 61.58 -1.35
N PRO A 21 -27.85 60.99 -0.48
CA PRO A 21 -27.63 61.01 0.98
C PRO A 21 -26.67 59.90 1.48
N LEU A 22 -25.39 59.99 1.11
CA LEU A 22 -24.31 59.14 1.61
C LEU A 22 -23.26 59.89 2.44
N GLN A 23 -23.71 60.80 3.31
CA GLN A 23 -22.92 61.27 4.45
C GLN A 23 -22.73 60.13 5.46
N GLN A 24 -21.48 59.91 5.88
CA GLN A 24 -21.11 59.28 7.16
C GLN A 24 -21.80 57.94 7.53
N LYS A 25 -21.54 56.90 6.73
CA LYS A 25 -21.17 55.61 7.33
C LYS A 25 -19.65 55.52 7.39
N SER A 26 -19.12 55.05 8.52
CA SER A 26 -17.68 54.79 8.72
C SER A 26 -17.26 53.68 7.76
N LEU A 27 -16.69 54.04 6.61
CA LEU A 27 -16.69 53.16 5.43
C LEU A 27 -15.57 52.11 5.38
N ILE A 28 -14.64 52.16 6.33
CA ILE A 28 -14.18 50.96 7.03
C ILE A 28 -14.44 51.20 8.53
N GLN A 29 -14.80 50.15 9.26
CA GLN A 29 -14.38 49.98 10.64
C GLN A 29 -13.56 48.69 10.70
N PRO A 30 -12.37 48.69 11.34
CA PRO A 30 -11.62 47.45 11.53
C PRO A 30 -12.49 46.47 12.33
N ARG A 31 -12.55 45.22 11.87
CA ARG A 31 -13.35 44.19 12.52
C ARG A 31 -12.57 43.75 13.77
N SER A 32 -12.99 44.24 14.93
CA SER A 32 -12.34 43.95 16.21
C SER A 32 -12.25 42.43 16.46
N GLY A 33 -11.05 41.86 16.44
CA GLY A 33 -10.84 40.45 16.78
C GLY A 33 -9.48 39.87 16.37
N LEU A 34 -8.98 40.18 15.16
CA LEU A 34 -7.73 39.60 14.65
C LEU A 34 -6.55 40.58 14.75
N SER A 35 -5.36 40.04 15.04
CA SER A 35 -4.10 40.78 15.09
C SER A 35 -3.24 40.50 13.85
N PRO A 36 -2.32 41.41 13.46
CA PRO A 36 -1.33 41.13 12.43
C PRO A 36 -0.48 39.90 12.75
N ILE A 37 -0.24 39.06 11.75
CA ILE A 37 0.61 37.88 11.81
C ILE A 37 1.96 38.22 11.15
N ASN A 38 3.05 37.89 11.85
CA ASN A 38 4.41 38.03 11.37
C ASN A 38 4.94 36.67 10.88
N ILE A 39 5.27 36.58 9.58
CA ILE A 39 5.86 35.40 8.93
C ILE A 39 7.38 35.57 8.92
N GLY A 40 8.10 34.75 9.67
CA GLY A 40 9.55 34.59 9.54
C GLY A 40 9.91 33.72 8.33
N SER A 41 11.12 33.86 7.77
CA SER A 41 11.57 33.05 6.62
C SER A 41 11.56 31.54 6.90
N GLY A 42 11.88 31.13 8.13
CA GLY A 42 11.76 29.73 8.59
C GLY A 42 10.33 29.23 8.81
N ASP A 43 9.30 30.05 8.55
CA ASP A 43 7.88 29.69 8.64
C ASP A 43 7.12 29.74 7.31
N SER A 44 7.82 30.08 6.21
CA SER A 44 7.29 30.13 4.83
C SER A 44 6.38 28.93 4.49
N GLN A 45 6.85 27.73 4.81
CA GLN A 45 6.24 26.44 4.52
C GLN A 45 4.89 26.22 5.21
N ASN A 46 4.59 26.96 6.28
CA ASN A 46 3.27 26.94 6.91
C ASN A 46 2.33 27.86 6.14
N PHE A 47 2.74 29.11 5.96
CA PHE A 47 1.91 30.17 5.40
C PHE A 47 1.68 30.08 3.90
N PHE A 48 2.52 29.38 3.16
CA PHE A 48 2.43 29.31 1.71
C PHE A 48 2.30 27.86 1.19
N ALA A 49 1.63 27.71 0.05
CA ALA A 49 1.56 26.46 -0.71
C ALA A 49 2.11 26.66 -2.13
N THR A 50 2.94 25.71 -2.56
CA THR A 50 3.39 25.57 -3.95
C THR A 50 2.26 24.99 -4.80
N VAL A 51 1.94 25.65 -5.91
CA VAL A 51 0.89 25.26 -6.87
C VAL A 51 1.43 25.32 -8.31
N GLY A 52 0.73 24.68 -9.26
CA GLY A 52 1.21 24.50 -10.62
C GLY A 52 2.55 23.74 -10.66
N SER A 53 3.52 24.25 -11.42
CA SER A 53 4.88 23.71 -11.54
C SER A 53 5.78 23.96 -10.32
N ALA A 54 5.34 24.70 -9.29
CA ALA A 54 6.21 25.12 -8.21
C ALA A 54 6.63 23.97 -7.28
N VAL A 55 7.90 23.92 -6.91
CA VAL A 55 8.51 22.91 -6.02
C VAL A 55 9.42 23.56 -5.00
N ALA A 56 9.14 23.34 -3.71
CA ALA A 56 10.00 23.78 -2.62
C ALA A 56 11.06 22.73 -2.29
N LYS A 57 12.33 23.14 -2.29
CA LYS A 57 13.43 22.41 -1.64
C LYS A 57 13.38 22.66 -0.14
N VAL A 58 13.48 21.60 0.65
CA VAL A 58 13.32 21.62 2.11
C VAL A 58 14.64 21.20 2.78
N ASN A 59 14.94 21.81 3.93
CA ASN A 59 16.07 21.48 4.79
C ASN A 59 15.74 20.31 5.74
N ASP A 60 16.76 19.74 6.37
CA ASP A 60 16.64 18.64 7.36
C ASP A 60 15.71 18.97 8.55
N ASP A 61 15.42 20.24 8.81
CA ASP A 61 14.54 20.73 9.89
C ASP A 61 13.09 21.03 9.45
N GLY A 62 12.77 20.82 8.16
CA GLY A 62 11.46 21.13 7.60
C GLY A 62 11.23 22.58 7.18
N THR A 63 12.25 23.44 7.20
CA THR A 63 12.19 24.79 6.63
C THR A 63 12.42 24.78 5.11
N TRP A 64 11.81 25.71 4.38
CA TRP A 64 12.07 25.87 2.94
C TRP A 64 13.38 26.63 2.70
N ASP A 65 14.26 26.08 1.85
CA ASP A 65 15.51 26.71 1.41
C ASP A 65 15.28 27.57 0.16
N THR A 66 14.98 26.92 -0.96
CA THR A 66 14.68 27.57 -2.25
C THR A 66 13.42 26.97 -2.85
N ILE A 67 12.54 27.82 -3.38
CA ILE A 67 11.33 27.42 -4.08
C ILE A 67 11.53 27.70 -5.56
N LEU A 68 11.58 26.65 -6.36
CA LEU A 68 11.51 26.79 -7.81
C LEU A 68 10.05 27.03 -8.18
N ILE A 69 9.75 28.10 -8.90
CA ILE A 69 8.40 28.45 -9.38
C ILE A 69 8.11 27.69 -10.68
N ASN A 70 9.09 27.68 -11.59
CA ASN A 70 9.08 26.89 -12.82
C ASN A 70 10.51 26.47 -13.18
N GLU A 71 10.65 25.28 -13.77
CA GLU A 71 11.86 24.83 -14.46
C GLU A 71 12.00 25.61 -15.80
N PRO A 72 13.18 25.62 -16.43
CA PRO A 72 13.36 26.12 -17.80
C PRO A 72 12.79 25.14 -18.84
N ILE A 73 11.48 24.91 -18.77
CA ILE A 73 10.68 24.03 -19.64
C ILE A 73 9.46 24.84 -20.10
N SER A 74 9.10 24.74 -21.38
CA SER A 74 7.98 25.48 -21.98
C SER A 74 6.61 25.12 -21.39
N TRP A 75 5.66 26.05 -21.44
CA TRP A 75 4.26 25.88 -21.02
C TRP A 75 4.05 25.49 -19.55
N GLN A 76 4.86 26.05 -18.66
CA GLN A 76 4.64 25.96 -17.21
C GLN A 76 3.93 27.21 -16.68
N VAL A 77 3.15 27.02 -15.61
CA VAL A 77 2.75 28.09 -14.69
C VAL A 77 2.89 27.53 -13.29
N GLY A 78 3.45 28.31 -12.38
CA GLY A 78 3.64 27.92 -10.98
C GLY A 78 3.49 29.12 -10.06
N ALA A 79 3.11 28.85 -8.81
CA ALA A 79 3.03 29.90 -7.81
C ALA A 79 3.29 29.39 -6.38
N VAL A 80 3.58 30.34 -5.51
CA VAL A 80 3.68 30.23 -4.06
C VAL A 80 2.58 31.11 -3.49
N THR A 81 1.48 30.47 -3.14
CA THR A 81 0.19 31.10 -2.78
C THR A 81 0.01 31.15 -1.28
N LEU A 82 -0.53 32.24 -0.74
CA LEU A 82 -0.77 32.41 0.68
C LEU A 82 -1.97 31.56 1.11
N ASN A 83 -1.76 30.70 2.11
CA ASN A 83 -2.77 29.83 2.72
C ASN A 83 -3.79 30.58 3.60
N SER A 84 -3.96 31.89 3.38
CA SER A 84 -4.78 32.79 4.19
C SER A 84 -5.23 33.98 3.36
N THR A 85 -6.34 34.62 3.73
CA THR A 85 -6.77 35.87 3.10
C THR A 85 -6.03 37.06 3.71
N VAL A 86 -5.85 38.14 2.96
CA VAL A 86 -5.31 39.42 3.42
C VAL A 86 -6.47 40.41 3.61
N ASP A 87 -6.57 41.02 4.80
CA ASP A 87 -7.43 42.18 5.05
C ASP A 87 -6.79 43.43 4.44
N MET A 88 -7.19 43.75 3.22
CA MET A 88 -6.76 44.96 2.50
C MET A 88 -7.31 46.28 3.10
N SER A 89 -7.96 46.24 4.26
CA SER A 89 -8.25 47.42 5.08
C SER A 89 -7.17 47.74 6.12
N GLN A 90 -6.20 46.82 6.32
CA GLN A 90 -5.02 47.01 7.15
C GLN A 90 -3.76 47.15 6.28
N ASP A 91 -2.68 47.67 6.86
CA ASP A 91 -1.37 47.66 6.22
C ASP A 91 -0.81 46.22 6.17
N PHE A 92 -0.08 45.89 5.10
CA PHE A 92 0.68 44.64 5.00
C PHE A 92 2.01 44.83 4.28
N ASN A 93 2.92 43.88 4.45
CA ASN A 93 4.22 43.83 3.77
C ASN A 93 4.67 42.39 3.56
N PHE A 94 5.06 42.02 2.34
CA PHE A 94 5.71 40.75 2.01
C PHE A 94 7.03 40.99 1.32
N SER A 95 7.99 40.09 1.53
CA SER A 95 9.32 40.15 0.91
C SER A 95 9.90 38.75 0.71
N TRP A 96 10.70 38.60 -0.33
CA TRP A 96 11.38 37.38 -0.71
C TRP A 96 12.65 37.77 -1.47
N ASP A 97 13.57 36.82 -1.64
CA ASP A 97 14.66 37.01 -2.59
C ASP A 97 14.32 36.19 -3.84
N LEU A 98 14.47 36.76 -5.04
CA LEU A 98 14.19 36.13 -6.32
C LEU A 98 15.45 35.98 -7.18
N LYS A 99 15.41 35.05 -8.13
CA LYS A 99 16.45 34.80 -9.13
C LYS A 99 15.80 34.26 -10.40
N ILE A 100 16.04 34.94 -11.52
CA ILE A 100 15.59 34.51 -12.85
C ILE A 100 16.83 33.95 -13.58
N ASP A 101 16.89 32.63 -13.73
CA ASP A 101 17.98 31.93 -14.39
C ASP A 101 17.77 31.84 -15.90
N ARG A 102 18.76 32.29 -16.67
CA ARG A 102 18.83 32.09 -18.11
C ARG A 102 19.58 30.79 -18.46
N PRO A 103 18.92 29.77 -19.04
CA PRO A 103 19.61 28.66 -19.69
C PRO A 103 20.26 29.12 -21.01
N SER A 104 21.28 28.37 -21.47
CA SER A 104 22.10 28.80 -22.61
C SER A 104 21.34 28.74 -23.95
N TRP A 105 21.33 29.87 -24.69
CA TRP A 105 20.86 29.99 -26.08
C TRP A 105 19.37 29.69 -26.34
N THR A 106 18.49 29.99 -25.38
CA THR A 106 17.03 29.98 -25.59
C THR A 106 16.44 31.40 -25.65
N TYR A 107 15.20 31.48 -26.17
CA TYR A 107 14.30 32.59 -25.91
C TYR A 107 13.92 32.60 -24.42
N LEU A 108 13.91 33.77 -23.80
CA LEU A 108 13.38 33.98 -22.44
C LEU A 108 11.90 34.33 -22.54
N CYS A 109 11.06 33.63 -21.78
CA CYS A 109 9.69 34.04 -21.43
C CYS A 109 9.19 33.14 -20.28
N ASP A 110 8.20 33.55 -19.47
CA ASP A 110 7.44 34.81 -19.56
C ASP A 110 7.84 35.84 -18.49
N GLY A 111 8.49 35.40 -17.40
CA GLY A 111 8.84 36.23 -16.25
C GLY A 111 8.35 35.70 -14.90
N LEU A 112 8.34 36.58 -13.90
CA LEU A 112 7.88 36.32 -12.54
C LEU A 112 7.18 37.57 -11.95
N GLY A 113 6.25 37.40 -11.02
CA GLY A 113 5.51 38.49 -10.42
C GLY A 113 4.80 38.13 -9.13
N PHE A 114 3.82 38.94 -8.77
CA PHE A 114 2.81 38.57 -7.78
C PHE A 114 1.42 39.03 -8.24
N SER A 115 0.37 38.40 -7.71
CA SER A 115 -1.00 38.92 -7.74
C SER A 115 -1.59 39.06 -6.33
N LEU A 116 -2.47 40.04 -6.19
CA LEU A 116 -3.45 40.18 -5.12
C LEU A 116 -4.82 40.13 -5.80
N HIS A 117 -5.71 39.24 -5.37
CA HIS A 117 -7.04 39.17 -5.99
C HIS A 117 -8.13 38.89 -4.96
N PRO A 118 -9.34 39.45 -5.12
CA PRO A 118 -10.48 39.11 -4.27
C PRO A 118 -10.92 37.66 -4.48
N LEU A 119 -11.66 37.10 -3.53
CA LEU A 119 -12.32 35.80 -3.67
C LEU A 119 -13.76 35.94 -4.20
N TYR A 120 -14.16 35.01 -5.07
CA TYR A 120 -15.50 34.96 -5.70
C TYR A 120 -16.05 33.53 -5.76
N ARG A 121 -17.37 33.39 -5.68
CA ARG A 121 -18.10 32.10 -5.79
C ARG A 121 -19.23 32.16 -6.83
N PRO A 122 -19.73 31.01 -7.29
CA PRO A 122 -21.01 30.90 -8.00
C PRO A 122 -22.12 31.71 -7.36
N GLY A 123 -22.85 32.49 -8.16
CA GLY A 123 -23.95 33.33 -7.70
C GLY A 123 -23.54 34.60 -6.96
N ASP A 124 -22.24 34.87 -6.77
CA ASP A 124 -21.79 36.16 -6.23
C ASP A 124 -22.23 37.33 -7.12
N LYS A 125 -22.51 38.47 -6.48
CA LYS A 125 -22.50 39.73 -7.20
C LYS A 125 -21.06 40.19 -7.39
N ILE A 126 -20.69 40.37 -8.66
CA ILE A 126 -19.45 41.06 -9.00
C ILE A 126 -19.73 42.53 -9.30
N VAL A 127 -18.73 43.33 -8.98
CA VAL A 127 -18.63 44.75 -9.24
C VAL A 127 -17.42 44.90 -10.15
N ASP A 128 -17.61 45.46 -11.34
CA ASP A 128 -16.48 45.78 -12.19
C ASP A 128 -15.67 46.97 -11.64
N SER A 129 -14.35 46.87 -11.79
CA SER A 129 -13.41 47.94 -11.47
C SER A 129 -13.29 48.96 -12.60
N LEU A 130 -13.69 48.62 -13.83
CA LEU A 130 -13.61 49.51 -14.99
C LEU A 130 -14.97 50.15 -15.34
N GLU A 131 -16.05 49.37 -15.39
CA GLU A 131 -17.41 49.83 -15.73
C GLU A 131 -18.43 49.70 -14.58
N LYS A 132 -19.68 50.14 -14.83
CA LYS A 132 -20.69 50.43 -13.78
C LYS A 132 -21.82 49.41 -13.66
N ILE A 133 -21.66 48.20 -14.16
CA ILE A 133 -22.73 47.19 -14.21
C ILE A 133 -22.49 46.13 -13.13
N ASP A 134 -23.46 45.98 -12.22
CA ASP A 134 -23.48 44.88 -11.24
C ASP A 134 -24.12 43.64 -11.89
N TYR A 135 -23.42 42.50 -11.92
CA TYR A 135 -23.94 41.24 -12.46
C TYR A 135 -23.67 40.04 -11.55
N ILE A 136 -24.32 38.91 -11.83
CA ILE A 136 -24.25 37.68 -11.03
C ILE A 136 -23.32 36.69 -11.75
N LEU A 137 -22.36 36.13 -11.01
CA LEU A 137 -21.41 35.15 -11.53
C LEU A 137 -22.07 33.78 -11.81
N PRO A 138 -21.65 33.05 -12.87
CA PRO A 138 -22.28 31.81 -13.28
C PRO A 138 -22.05 30.67 -12.29
N SER A 139 -22.73 29.54 -12.51
CA SER A 139 -22.60 28.34 -11.67
C SER A 139 -21.22 27.66 -11.72
N ILE A 140 -20.39 27.96 -12.73
CA ILE A 140 -19.04 27.40 -12.93
C ILE A 140 -18.16 28.49 -13.58
N PHE A 141 -17.01 28.80 -12.98
CA PHE A 141 -15.96 29.67 -13.53
C PHE A 141 -14.62 29.47 -12.78
N GLY A 142 -13.54 30.05 -13.30
CA GLY A 142 -12.22 30.10 -12.66
C GLY A 142 -11.23 29.04 -13.15
N ARG A 143 -10.12 28.91 -12.42
CA ARG A 143 -9.05 27.91 -12.66
C ARG A 143 -8.70 27.15 -11.39
N HIS A 144 -8.42 25.86 -11.58
CA HIS A 144 -7.84 25.00 -10.56
C HIS A 144 -6.37 25.39 -10.29
N SER A 145 -5.80 24.92 -9.17
CA SER A 145 -4.42 25.23 -8.75
C SER A 145 -3.32 24.65 -9.64
N ASP A 146 -3.65 23.87 -10.67
CA ASP A 146 -2.73 23.39 -11.71
C ASP A 146 -2.79 24.23 -13.01
N GLY A 147 -3.63 25.29 -13.03
CA GLY A 147 -3.85 26.14 -14.20
C GLY A 147 -4.93 25.64 -15.15
N SER A 148 -5.53 24.47 -14.93
CA SER A 148 -6.64 23.96 -15.75
C SER A 148 -7.95 24.71 -15.49
N SER A 149 -8.82 24.79 -16.49
CA SER A 149 -10.09 25.55 -16.42
C SER A 149 -11.18 24.77 -15.69
N VAL A 150 -11.96 25.43 -14.81
CA VAL A 150 -13.04 24.78 -14.06
C VAL A 150 -14.19 24.41 -15.00
N THR A 151 -14.43 23.11 -15.17
CA THR A 151 -15.35 22.55 -16.19
C THR A 151 -16.54 21.76 -15.62
N SER A 152 -16.62 21.57 -14.31
CA SER A 152 -17.70 20.80 -13.67
C SER A 152 -18.14 21.40 -12.32
N SER A 153 -19.30 20.98 -11.84
CA SER A 153 -19.89 21.39 -10.55
C SER A 153 -19.64 20.40 -9.40
N SER A 154 -18.76 19.41 -9.62
CA SER A 154 -18.35 18.43 -8.61
C SER A 154 -17.06 18.79 -7.88
N ASP A 155 -16.42 19.90 -8.23
CA ASP A 155 -15.26 20.41 -7.51
C ASP A 155 -15.68 21.16 -6.23
N LEU A 156 -14.79 21.21 -5.23
CA LEU A 156 -14.96 22.01 -4.01
C LEU A 156 -14.60 23.49 -4.25
N ASP A 157 -13.73 23.76 -5.22
CA ASP A 157 -13.10 25.06 -5.46
C ASP A 157 -13.78 25.88 -6.58
N ILE A 158 -15.09 25.69 -6.80
CA ILE A 158 -15.83 26.40 -7.85
C ILE A 158 -15.76 27.93 -7.64
N GLY A 159 -15.13 28.63 -8.58
CA GLY A 159 -14.93 30.07 -8.55
C GLY A 159 -13.45 30.48 -8.45
N GLN A 160 -13.16 31.49 -7.63
CA GLN A 160 -11.81 32.06 -7.46
C GLN A 160 -11.43 32.02 -5.98
N ASN A 161 -10.47 31.16 -5.65
CA ASN A 161 -10.09 30.72 -4.30
C ASN A 161 -8.64 31.12 -3.93
N LEU A 162 -8.16 30.75 -2.73
CA LEU A 162 -6.82 31.11 -2.22
C LEU A 162 -5.64 30.63 -3.09
N HIS A 163 -5.85 29.59 -3.88
CA HIS A 163 -4.85 28.89 -4.67
C HIS A 163 -5.09 29.02 -6.19
N SER A 164 -6.06 29.86 -6.60
CA SER A 164 -6.30 30.17 -8.00
C SER A 164 -5.10 30.90 -8.62
N ILE A 165 -4.71 30.45 -9.82
CA ILE A 165 -3.68 31.05 -10.65
C ILE A 165 -4.25 31.33 -12.04
N GLY A 166 -3.75 32.37 -12.70
CA GLY A 166 -4.13 32.72 -14.05
C GLY A 166 -3.47 31.84 -15.13
N TYR A 167 -3.60 32.27 -16.38
CA TYR A 167 -3.08 31.55 -17.55
C TYR A 167 -1.58 31.84 -17.83
N SER A 168 -0.84 30.85 -18.34
CA SER A 168 0.56 30.93 -18.79
C SER A 168 0.74 31.77 -20.06
N GLY A 169 1.96 32.22 -20.36
CA GLY A 169 2.27 33.10 -21.49
C GLY A 169 2.32 34.57 -21.10
N SER A 170 2.06 35.45 -22.08
CA SER A 170 2.01 36.93 -22.05
C SER A 170 1.57 37.66 -20.78
N GLN A 171 0.74 37.01 -19.95
CA GLN A 171 0.12 37.60 -18.77
C GLN A 171 0.36 36.77 -17.50
N LEU A 172 1.40 35.93 -17.53
CA LEU A 172 2.21 35.47 -16.38
C LEU A 172 1.55 34.65 -15.26
N GLY A 173 0.34 34.13 -15.45
CA GLY A 173 -0.45 33.57 -14.36
C GLY A 173 -1.29 34.63 -13.62
N ILE A 174 -1.50 35.80 -14.22
CA ILE A 174 -2.31 36.92 -13.70
C ILE A 174 -3.66 37.00 -14.44
N SER A 175 -3.67 36.90 -15.78
CA SER A 175 -4.92 36.92 -16.56
C SER A 175 -5.80 35.71 -16.22
N ASP A 176 -7.13 35.88 -16.28
CA ASP A 176 -8.18 34.96 -15.80
C ASP A 176 -8.43 34.98 -14.28
N LEU A 177 -7.61 35.71 -13.50
CA LEU A 177 -7.98 36.12 -12.13
C LEU A 177 -8.82 37.40 -12.23
N MET A 178 -10.04 37.41 -11.69
CA MET A 178 -10.99 38.53 -11.84
C MET A 178 -10.72 39.66 -10.83
N ASN A 179 -10.77 40.92 -11.27
CA ASN A 179 -10.50 42.13 -10.47
C ASN A 179 -9.20 42.07 -9.65
N ALA A 180 -8.16 41.45 -10.20
CA ALA A 180 -6.84 41.30 -9.59
C ALA A 180 -6.00 42.58 -9.74
N ILE A 181 -5.09 42.79 -8.78
CA ILE A 181 -4.08 43.85 -8.77
C ILE A 181 -2.72 43.17 -8.61
N ALA A 182 -1.84 43.33 -9.59
CA ALA A 182 -0.64 42.52 -9.72
C ALA A 182 0.57 43.35 -10.15
N PHE A 183 1.75 42.75 -10.11
CA PHE A 183 2.97 43.29 -10.67
C PHE A 183 3.71 42.19 -11.41
N LYS A 184 4.16 42.46 -12.65
CA LYS A 184 5.04 41.56 -13.41
C LYS A 184 6.45 42.13 -13.55
N ILE A 185 7.44 41.28 -13.27
CA ILE A 185 8.78 41.32 -13.86
C ILE A 185 8.66 40.48 -15.13
N ASP A 186 8.32 41.14 -16.23
CA ASP A 186 8.10 40.54 -17.52
C ASP A 186 9.45 40.37 -18.24
N THR A 187 9.69 39.21 -18.87
CA THR A 187 10.92 38.93 -19.62
C THR A 187 10.71 38.85 -21.14
N TYR A 188 9.46 38.99 -21.62
CA TYR A 188 9.08 38.79 -23.02
C TYR A 188 8.10 39.86 -23.53
N LEU A 189 8.56 40.67 -24.49
CA LEU A 189 7.71 41.68 -25.13
C LEU A 189 6.75 41.04 -26.14
N ASP A 190 5.48 40.93 -25.74
CA ASP A 190 4.40 40.46 -26.62
C ASP A 190 4.21 41.36 -27.85
N GLY A 191 4.39 40.77 -29.03
CA GLY A 191 4.19 41.45 -30.30
C GLY A 191 2.73 41.88 -30.53
N SER A 192 2.55 42.98 -31.25
CA SER A 192 1.29 43.73 -31.45
C SER A 192 0.16 43.02 -32.21
N ASN A 193 0.18 41.68 -32.31
CA ASN A 193 -0.82 40.85 -32.99
C ASN A 193 -1.18 39.58 -32.18
N LEU A 194 -1.45 39.70 -30.88
CA LEU A 194 -2.30 38.73 -30.17
C LEU A 194 -3.75 38.90 -30.67
N VAL A 195 -4.00 38.38 -31.88
CA VAL A 195 -5.33 38.40 -32.51
C VAL A 195 -6.24 37.49 -31.71
N GLY A 196 -7.18 38.08 -30.97
CA GLY A 196 -8.10 37.33 -30.13
C GLY A 196 -8.86 36.28 -30.93
N LEU A 197 -8.81 35.03 -30.46
CA LEU A 197 -9.94 34.13 -30.65
C LEU A 197 -11.17 34.86 -30.10
N ASN A 198 -12.22 34.92 -30.90
CA ASN A 198 -13.29 35.91 -30.73
C ASN A 198 -13.83 35.96 -29.31
N TYR A 199 -14.27 37.15 -28.88
CA TYR A 199 -15.27 37.27 -27.82
C TYR A 199 -16.51 36.49 -28.25
N ILE A 200 -16.66 35.23 -27.80
CA ILE A 200 -17.82 34.38 -28.06
C ILE A 200 -18.81 34.63 -26.93
N PRO A 201 -19.92 35.37 -27.18
CA PRO A 201 -20.86 35.70 -26.11
C PRO A 201 -21.54 34.42 -25.62
N GLY A 202 -21.29 34.05 -24.36
CA GLY A 202 -21.85 32.83 -23.76
C GLY A 202 -20.98 31.57 -23.83
N THR A 203 -19.69 31.68 -24.17
CA THR A 203 -18.73 30.63 -23.74
C THR A 203 -18.50 30.72 -22.21
N PRO A 204 -18.35 29.58 -21.51
CA PRO A 204 -17.96 29.59 -20.10
C PRO A 204 -16.51 30.10 -19.95
N TYR A 205 -16.19 30.61 -18.77
CA TYR A 205 -14.89 31.19 -18.44
C TYR A 205 -13.74 30.23 -18.72
N GLY A 206 -12.63 30.75 -19.25
CA GLY A 206 -11.34 30.06 -19.29
C GLY A 206 -10.97 29.36 -20.60
N SER A 207 -11.43 29.86 -21.76
CA SER A 207 -10.99 29.39 -23.08
C SER A 207 -10.18 30.44 -23.86
N SER A 208 -8.86 30.21 -23.98
CA SER A 208 -7.84 31.05 -24.63
C SER A 208 -7.45 32.35 -23.90
N GLN A 209 -6.40 33.03 -24.39
CA GLN A 209 -5.65 34.07 -23.64
C GLN A 209 -6.51 35.31 -23.31
N HIS A 210 -6.74 35.55 -22.02
CA HIS A 210 -7.52 36.69 -21.51
C HIS A 210 -6.69 37.98 -21.41
N ALA A 211 -6.30 38.55 -22.56
CA ALA A 211 -5.77 39.91 -22.67
C ALA A 211 -6.74 40.80 -23.46
N TYR A 212 -6.88 42.08 -23.10
CA TYR A 212 -7.79 42.99 -23.81
C TYR A 212 -7.31 43.25 -25.25
N ASN A 213 -8.22 43.17 -26.22
CA ASN A 213 -7.90 43.29 -27.65
C ASN A 213 -7.29 44.68 -27.97
N GLY A 214 -6.07 44.72 -28.48
CA GLY A 214 -5.32 45.97 -28.70
C GLY A 214 -4.54 46.52 -27.48
N VAL A 215 -4.31 45.70 -26.45
CA VAL A 215 -3.33 45.98 -25.39
C VAL A 215 -1.92 45.89 -25.95
N LEU A 216 -1.47 47.01 -26.56
CA LEU A 216 -0.04 47.30 -26.65
C LEU A 216 0.52 47.40 -25.23
N GLU A 217 1.51 46.56 -24.93
CA GLU A 217 2.39 46.71 -23.77
C GLU A 217 3.18 48.05 -23.88
N PRO A 218 3.73 48.57 -22.77
CA PRO A 218 3.93 50.01 -22.64
C PRO A 218 5.15 50.55 -23.39
N ASP A 219 4.87 50.99 -24.61
CA ASP A 219 5.65 51.88 -25.47
C ASP A 219 6.89 51.23 -26.10
N ASP A 220 6.81 51.00 -27.43
CA ASP A 220 7.86 50.39 -28.27
C ASP A 220 9.20 51.17 -28.26
N ARG A 221 9.31 52.29 -27.53
CA ARG A 221 10.54 53.06 -27.28
C ARG A 221 11.68 52.25 -26.66
N PHE A 222 11.43 51.08 -26.06
CA PHE A 222 12.49 50.14 -25.65
C PHE A 222 12.92 49.18 -26.77
N ALA A 223 12.06 48.93 -27.76
CA ALA A 223 12.20 47.89 -28.78
C ALA A 223 12.89 48.39 -30.08
N SER A 224 13.99 49.14 -29.95
CA SER A 224 14.81 49.55 -31.12
C SER A 224 15.75 48.42 -31.60
N GLY A 225 15.19 47.24 -31.86
CA GLY A 225 15.93 46.01 -32.17
C GLY A 225 15.02 44.90 -32.70
N SER A 226 15.61 43.87 -33.32
CA SER A 226 14.86 42.67 -33.76
C SER A 226 14.40 41.82 -32.56
N PRO A 227 13.42 40.91 -32.72
CA PRO A 227 12.98 39.96 -31.69
C PRO A 227 14.07 39.00 -31.15
N GLU A 228 15.30 39.12 -31.66
CA GLU A 228 16.48 38.37 -31.23
C GLU A 228 17.28 39.13 -30.15
N GLN A 229 16.93 40.38 -29.82
CA GLN A 229 17.62 41.18 -28.81
C GLN A 229 17.25 40.78 -27.36
N ILE A 230 17.91 39.70 -26.94
CA ILE A 230 18.60 39.55 -25.64
C ILE A 230 18.36 40.71 -24.64
N ASP A 231 17.68 40.40 -23.54
CA ASP A 231 17.53 41.23 -22.32
C ASP A 231 16.68 42.52 -22.48
N ASN A 232 15.37 42.37 -22.71
CA ASN A 232 14.38 43.46 -22.69
C ASN A 232 13.34 43.33 -21.55
N SER A 233 13.73 42.77 -20.41
CA SER A 233 12.86 42.62 -19.25
C SER A 233 12.46 43.96 -18.62
N TYR A 234 11.24 44.05 -18.09
CA TYR A 234 10.69 45.26 -17.46
C TYR A 234 9.79 44.94 -16.26
N GLY A 235 9.70 45.87 -15.31
CA GLY A 235 8.82 45.80 -14.16
C GLY A 235 7.62 46.74 -14.31
N ALA A 236 6.40 46.24 -14.11
CA ALA A 236 5.18 47.05 -14.20
C ALA A 236 4.04 46.52 -13.30
N PHE A 237 3.19 47.42 -12.83
CA PHE A 237 1.89 47.05 -12.25
C PHE A 237 0.89 46.67 -13.34
N ILE A 238 -0.04 45.77 -13.05
CA ILE A 238 -1.13 45.41 -13.95
C ILE A 238 -2.41 45.13 -13.15
N SER A 239 -3.55 45.16 -13.83
CA SER A 239 -4.86 44.87 -13.22
C SER A 239 -5.79 44.22 -14.23
N THR A 240 -6.68 43.38 -13.75
CA THR A 240 -7.70 42.71 -14.58
C THR A 240 -9.09 43.29 -14.33
N ASP A 241 -9.98 43.16 -15.33
CA ASP A 241 -11.39 43.51 -15.19
C ASP A 241 -12.19 42.45 -14.40
N SER A 242 -13.50 42.64 -14.25
CA SER A 242 -14.39 41.65 -13.62
C SER A 242 -14.51 40.31 -14.35
N ASN A 243 -14.01 40.17 -15.58
CA ASN A 243 -14.00 38.92 -16.34
C ASN A 243 -12.61 38.23 -16.33
N GLY A 244 -11.59 38.89 -15.75
CA GLY A 244 -10.21 38.39 -15.72
C GLY A 244 -9.34 38.82 -16.90
N TYR A 245 -9.81 39.70 -17.80
CA TYR A 245 -8.96 40.23 -18.88
C TYR A 245 -7.94 41.22 -18.32
N SER A 246 -6.66 40.99 -18.59
CA SER A 246 -5.59 41.95 -18.30
C SER A 246 -5.78 43.25 -19.07
N GLY A 247 -5.79 44.38 -18.34
CA GLY A 247 -5.60 45.71 -18.91
C GLY A 247 -4.13 46.02 -19.23
N LYS A 248 -3.86 47.20 -19.77
CA LYS A 248 -2.48 47.65 -20.07
C LYS A 248 -1.61 47.71 -18.81
N SER A 249 -0.36 47.27 -18.91
CA SER A 249 0.65 47.49 -17.87
C SER A 249 0.83 48.98 -17.54
N GLN A 250 1.00 49.28 -16.27
CA GLN A 250 0.99 50.62 -15.66
C GLN A 250 2.31 50.87 -14.96
N TYR A 251 2.82 52.11 -15.06
CA TYR A 251 4.05 52.54 -14.40
C TYR A 251 5.26 51.65 -14.75
N SER A 252 5.47 51.33 -16.03
CA SER A 252 6.54 50.41 -16.44
C SER A 252 7.94 51.03 -16.35
N ALA A 253 8.94 50.21 -16.07
CA ALA A 253 10.35 50.59 -16.15
C ALA A 253 11.27 49.40 -16.47
N PRO A 254 12.40 49.64 -17.18
CA PRO A 254 13.31 48.57 -17.61
C PRO A 254 14.05 47.92 -16.43
N LEU A 255 14.26 46.60 -16.55
CA LEU A 255 14.97 45.73 -15.60
C LEU A 255 16.12 44.94 -16.27
N ASN A 256 16.73 45.55 -17.30
CA ASN A 256 17.82 45.01 -18.11
C ASN A 256 19.16 45.76 -17.96
N GLY A 257 19.25 46.72 -17.02
CA GLY A 257 20.46 47.48 -16.72
C GLY A 257 20.51 48.91 -17.29
N TYR A 258 19.52 49.33 -18.09
CA TYR A 258 19.43 50.74 -18.51
C TYR A 258 19.07 51.68 -17.34
N PRO A 259 19.49 52.96 -17.37
CA PRO A 259 19.14 53.94 -16.34
C PRO A 259 17.65 54.25 -16.25
N LEU A 260 17.14 54.33 -15.02
CA LEU A 260 15.75 54.65 -14.69
C LEU A 260 15.52 56.16 -14.84
N THR A 261 15.23 56.60 -16.07
CA THR A 261 15.01 58.04 -16.38
C THR A 261 13.53 58.43 -16.28
N SER A 262 13.28 59.68 -15.90
CA SER A 262 11.94 60.28 -15.70
C SER A 262 11.16 60.57 -17.00
N LYS A 263 11.28 59.69 -18.01
CA LYS A 263 10.60 59.78 -19.33
C LYS A 263 9.62 58.62 -19.60
N ASN A 264 9.52 57.68 -18.67
CA ASN A 264 8.81 56.40 -18.87
C ASN A 264 7.58 56.23 -17.95
N ASP A 265 7.48 57.02 -16.88
CA ASP A 265 6.22 57.28 -16.18
C ASP A 265 5.95 58.80 -16.16
N SER A 266 4.83 59.22 -16.75
CA SER A 266 4.36 60.60 -16.83
C SER A 266 4.04 61.23 -15.46
N PHE A 267 3.92 60.41 -14.41
CA PHE A 267 3.49 60.82 -13.07
C PHE A 267 4.56 60.63 -11.98
N GLY A 268 5.73 60.06 -12.32
CA GLY A 268 6.89 59.98 -11.41
C GLY A 268 6.77 58.98 -10.25
N ASN A 269 5.94 57.94 -10.37
CA ASN A 269 5.76 56.92 -9.34
C ASN A 269 6.87 55.86 -9.34
N VAL A 270 7.68 55.79 -10.40
CA VAL A 270 8.84 54.90 -10.51
C VAL A 270 10.15 55.66 -10.28
N SER A 271 11.05 55.09 -9.50
CA SER A 271 12.35 55.69 -9.14
C SER A 271 13.42 54.64 -8.85
N GLY A 272 14.69 55.00 -8.95
CA GLY A 272 15.83 54.09 -8.72
C GLY A 272 17.07 54.52 -9.50
N THR A 273 18.05 53.62 -9.63
CA THR A 273 19.29 53.86 -10.39
C THR A 273 19.26 53.19 -11.77
N SER A 274 19.61 51.91 -11.81
CA SER A 274 19.66 51.02 -12.97
C SER A 274 19.77 49.59 -12.43
N MET A 275 18.95 48.67 -12.92
CA MET A 275 18.93 47.30 -12.42
C MET A 275 18.80 46.30 -13.56
N LYS A 276 19.55 45.19 -13.48
CA LYS A 276 19.36 43.99 -14.28
C LYS A 276 18.85 42.88 -13.36
N VAL A 277 17.78 42.20 -13.74
CA VAL A 277 17.15 41.15 -12.92
C VAL A 277 17.34 39.73 -13.49
N VAL A 278 17.58 39.61 -14.80
CA VAL A 278 17.89 38.33 -15.47
C VAL A 278 19.40 38.21 -15.64
N ASP A 279 20.08 37.89 -14.54
CA ASP A 279 21.54 37.78 -14.45
C ASP A 279 22.02 36.56 -13.62
N ASN A 280 21.10 35.61 -13.37
CA ASN A 280 21.30 34.43 -12.52
C ASN A 280 21.75 34.76 -11.07
N SER A 281 21.53 35.99 -10.60
CA SER A 281 21.85 36.44 -9.24
C SER A 281 20.61 36.56 -8.35
N TRP A 282 20.81 36.61 -7.03
CA TRP A 282 19.74 36.79 -6.05
C TRP A 282 19.46 38.26 -5.80
N HIS A 283 18.23 38.69 -6.09
CA HIS A 283 17.75 40.06 -5.90
C HIS A 283 16.65 40.09 -4.83
N PRO A 284 16.73 40.95 -3.78
CA PRO A 284 15.64 41.11 -2.84
C PRO A 284 14.46 41.81 -3.52
N MET A 285 13.25 41.32 -3.28
CA MET A 285 12.00 41.95 -3.68
C MET A 285 11.07 42.12 -2.47
N SER A 286 10.30 43.19 -2.46
CA SER A 286 9.24 43.40 -1.47
C SER A 286 8.05 44.16 -2.06
N ILE A 287 6.88 43.88 -1.47
CA ILE A 287 5.65 44.65 -1.65
C ILE A 287 5.17 45.09 -0.27
N SER A 288 4.80 46.35 -0.16
CA SER A 288 4.10 46.91 1.00
C SER A 288 2.83 47.63 0.56
N TYR A 289 1.85 47.68 1.45
CA TYR A 289 0.59 48.39 1.25
C TYR A 289 0.28 49.29 2.45
N SER A 290 -0.10 50.52 2.16
CA SER A 290 -0.67 51.46 3.12
C SER A 290 -2.16 51.60 2.87
N ALA A 291 -2.98 51.11 3.79
CA ALA A 291 -4.43 51.31 3.80
C ALA A 291 -4.79 52.78 4.04
N SER A 292 -3.95 53.52 4.77
CA SER A 292 -4.14 54.95 5.04
C SER A 292 -4.02 55.84 3.79
N THR A 293 -3.29 55.39 2.76
CA THR A 293 -3.07 56.13 1.50
C THR A 293 -3.51 55.35 0.26
N TYR A 294 -4.11 54.16 0.42
CA TYR A 294 -4.44 53.21 -0.66
C TYR A 294 -3.28 53.00 -1.65
N THR A 295 -2.05 52.87 -1.13
CA THR A 295 -0.82 52.83 -1.95
C THR A 295 -0.16 51.47 -1.84
N LEU A 296 -0.02 50.77 -2.97
CA LEU A 296 0.92 49.65 -3.12
C LEU A 296 2.30 50.21 -3.46
N LYS A 297 3.35 49.67 -2.84
CA LYS A 297 4.74 50.00 -3.13
C LYS A 297 5.53 48.71 -3.33
N VAL A 298 6.16 48.57 -4.50
CA VAL A 298 7.05 47.47 -4.86
C VAL A 298 8.49 47.98 -4.86
N VAL A 299 9.41 47.19 -4.32
CA VAL A 299 10.87 47.46 -4.35
C VAL A 299 11.58 46.20 -4.83
N ILE A 300 12.54 46.36 -5.75
CA ILE A 300 13.43 45.30 -6.21
C ILE A 300 14.87 45.83 -6.12
N GLY A 301 15.80 45.04 -5.55
CA GLY A 301 17.18 45.43 -5.33
C GLY A 301 17.36 46.45 -4.20
N ASP A 302 18.52 47.12 -4.18
CA ASP A 302 18.78 48.30 -3.34
C ASP A 302 18.61 49.58 -4.19
N PRO A 303 17.55 50.39 -3.97
CA PRO A 303 17.32 51.61 -4.74
C PRO A 303 18.42 52.67 -4.65
N ALA A 304 19.33 52.59 -3.67
CA ALA A 304 20.48 53.50 -3.55
C ALA A 304 21.65 53.14 -4.47
N THR A 305 21.74 51.88 -4.93
CA THR A 305 22.90 51.39 -5.73
C THR A 305 22.45 50.72 -7.02
N SER A 306 21.59 49.72 -6.94
CA SER A 306 21.20 48.83 -8.04
C SER A 306 19.80 48.27 -7.74
N GLY A 307 18.79 49.11 -7.95
CA GLY A 307 17.43 48.80 -7.56
C GLY A 307 16.41 49.81 -8.06
N ALA A 308 15.15 49.45 -7.91
CA ALA A 308 13.99 50.13 -8.46
C ALA A 308 12.81 50.09 -7.48
N VAL A 309 12.01 51.16 -7.47
CA VAL A 309 10.84 51.36 -6.61
C VAL A 309 9.68 51.82 -7.47
N TRP A 310 8.55 51.11 -7.39
CA TRP A 310 7.28 51.48 -7.99
C TRP A 310 6.26 51.80 -6.91
N ASN A 311 5.42 52.80 -7.15
CA ASN A 311 4.28 53.12 -6.30
C ASN A 311 3.01 53.09 -7.17
N LYS A 312 1.91 52.55 -6.65
CA LYS A 312 0.59 52.61 -7.29
C LYS A 312 -0.44 53.00 -6.24
N ILE A 313 -1.00 54.20 -6.40
CA ILE A 313 -2.20 54.61 -5.69
C ILE A 313 -3.38 53.92 -6.38
N LEU A 314 -4.13 53.10 -5.64
CA LEU A 314 -5.23 52.33 -6.20
C LEU A 314 -6.35 53.23 -6.71
N THR A 315 -6.85 52.93 -7.91
CA THR A 315 -7.88 53.69 -8.63
C THR A 315 -9.23 53.65 -7.90
N THR A 316 -10.15 54.52 -8.32
CA THR A 316 -11.51 54.54 -7.76
C THR A 316 -12.28 53.23 -8.00
N GLY A 317 -11.94 52.50 -9.06
CA GLY A 317 -12.45 51.16 -9.35
C GLY A 317 -11.93 50.09 -8.39
N GLU A 318 -10.61 49.96 -8.30
CA GLU A 318 -9.95 49.04 -7.36
C GLU A 318 -10.38 49.30 -5.91
N ARG A 319 -10.49 50.58 -5.49
CA ARG A 319 -11.04 50.96 -4.18
C ARG A 319 -12.53 50.65 -4.00
N ARG A 320 -13.32 50.52 -5.08
CA ARG A 320 -14.72 50.03 -5.01
C ARG A 320 -14.72 48.52 -4.73
N VAL A 321 -13.93 47.74 -5.48
CA VAL A 321 -13.78 46.30 -5.25
C VAL A 321 -13.29 46.02 -3.84
N LEU A 322 -12.25 46.72 -3.37
CA LEU A 322 -11.71 46.59 -1.99
C LEU A 322 -12.75 46.81 -0.88
N ARG A 323 -13.66 47.76 -1.07
CA ARG A 323 -14.75 48.03 -0.10
C ARG A 323 -15.81 46.92 -0.13
N ASP A 324 -16.05 46.37 -1.31
CA ASP A 324 -17.12 45.40 -1.56
C ASP A 324 -16.64 43.92 -1.40
N ARG A 325 -15.32 43.69 -1.38
CA ARG A 325 -14.64 42.39 -1.22
C ARG A 325 -13.51 42.48 -0.17
N LYS A 326 -13.68 41.81 0.97
CA LYS A 326 -12.74 41.86 2.11
C LYS A 326 -11.62 40.84 2.06
N ASN A 327 -11.88 39.66 1.50
CA ASN A 327 -10.94 38.55 1.45
C ASN A 327 -10.17 38.58 0.13
N TRP A 328 -8.86 38.78 0.21
CA TRP A 328 -7.94 38.78 -0.92
C TRP A 328 -6.91 37.67 -0.77
N ALA A 329 -6.65 36.89 -1.82
CA ALA A 329 -5.50 36.00 -1.89
C ALA A 329 -4.23 36.80 -2.26
N PHE A 330 -3.07 36.25 -1.94
CA PHE A 330 -1.77 36.76 -2.38
C PHE A 330 -0.92 35.60 -2.93
N SER A 331 -0.34 35.79 -4.11
CA SER A 331 0.39 34.74 -4.83
C SER A 331 1.65 35.30 -5.47
N ILE A 332 2.83 34.73 -5.18
CA ILE A 332 4.06 34.96 -5.95
C ILE A 332 4.07 33.93 -7.09
N LEU A 333 4.21 34.36 -8.34
CA LEU A 333 3.83 33.54 -9.51
C LEU A 333 4.81 33.73 -10.67
N GLY A 334 4.89 32.75 -11.56
CA GLY A 334 5.75 32.78 -12.75
C GLY A 334 5.29 31.77 -13.79
N ALA A 335 5.66 32.00 -15.05
CA ALA A 335 5.22 31.18 -16.17
C ALA A 335 6.29 31.09 -17.27
N THR A 336 6.12 30.09 -18.14
CA THR A 336 6.86 29.94 -19.39
C THR A 336 5.89 29.66 -20.55
N GLY A 337 6.19 30.23 -21.71
CA GLY A 337 5.45 30.05 -22.96
C GLY A 337 6.25 29.18 -23.92
N LEU A 338 6.57 29.74 -25.09
CA LEU A 338 7.44 29.10 -26.10
C LEU A 338 8.94 29.24 -25.76
N GLY A 339 9.33 30.32 -25.08
CA GLY A 339 10.62 30.48 -24.42
C GLY A 339 10.67 29.76 -23.07
N VAL A 340 11.83 29.84 -22.41
CA VAL A 340 12.10 29.20 -21.12
C VAL A 340 13.09 30.00 -20.26
N GLU A 341 12.85 29.96 -18.96
CA GLU A 341 13.70 30.50 -17.89
C GLU A 341 13.48 29.72 -16.59
N GLY A 342 14.44 29.74 -15.66
CA GLY A 342 14.30 29.10 -14.35
C GLY A 342 13.97 30.13 -13.27
N ASN A 343 12.72 30.19 -12.82
CA ASN A 343 12.31 31.15 -11.79
C ASN A 343 12.45 30.55 -10.39
N THR A 344 13.32 31.11 -9.55
CA THR A 344 13.51 30.65 -8.16
C THR A 344 13.30 31.78 -7.16
N ILE A 345 12.63 31.51 -6.03
CA ILE A 345 12.54 32.41 -4.88
C ILE A 345 13.03 31.75 -3.59
N LYS A 346 13.26 32.54 -2.53
CA LYS A 346 13.56 32.06 -1.17
C LYS A 346 13.23 33.12 -0.12
N ASN A 347 13.41 32.77 1.16
CA ASN A 347 13.30 33.68 2.30
C ASN A 347 11.97 34.45 2.39
N VAL A 348 10.85 33.81 2.00
CA VAL A 348 9.52 34.42 1.94
C VAL A 348 9.07 34.80 3.36
N ARG A 349 8.86 36.09 3.61
CA ARG A 349 8.66 36.65 4.95
C ARG A 349 7.80 37.91 4.89
N GLY A 350 7.06 38.23 5.93
CA GLY A 350 6.14 39.36 5.88
C GLY A 350 5.30 39.59 7.13
N THR A 351 4.38 40.54 7.04
CA THR A 351 3.46 40.98 8.08
C THR A 351 2.11 41.29 7.44
N PHE A 352 1.02 40.63 7.84
CA PHE A 352 -0.32 40.87 7.28
C PHE A 352 -1.41 40.61 8.32
N THR A 353 -2.60 41.19 8.14
CA THR A 353 -3.78 40.85 8.95
C THR A 353 -4.70 39.93 8.14
N PRO A 354 -5.20 38.80 8.68
CA PRO A 354 -6.16 37.96 7.98
C PRO A 354 -7.54 38.61 7.82
N GLY A 355 -8.21 38.43 6.67
CA GLY A 355 -9.55 38.97 6.41
C GLY A 355 -10.69 38.20 7.13
N ASP A 356 -10.53 36.88 7.23
CA ASP A 356 -11.30 35.96 8.06
C ASP A 356 -10.35 34.86 8.58
N PRO A 357 -10.68 34.12 9.65
CA PRO A 357 -9.87 32.99 10.10
C PRO A 357 -9.81 31.90 9.01
N VAL A 358 -8.62 31.39 8.73
CA VAL A 358 -8.40 30.29 7.77
C VAL A 358 -7.63 29.17 8.46
N ILE A 359 -8.11 27.94 8.29
CA ILE A 359 -7.49 26.73 8.83
C ILE A 359 -6.87 25.95 7.67
N THR A 360 -5.56 25.72 7.74
CA THR A 360 -4.80 25.08 6.67
C THR A 360 -4.21 23.75 7.12
N THR A 361 -4.69 22.69 6.49
CA THR A 361 -4.21 21.32 6.69
C THR A 361 -2.99 21.06 5.79
N ARG A 362 -1.91 20.57 6.41
CA ARG A 362 -0.70 20.09 5.74
C ARG A 362 -0.44 18.62 6.08
N TYR A 363 0.03 17.87 5.10
CA TYR A 363 0.49 16.49 5.24
C TYR A 363 1.98 16.46 4.93
N VAL A 364 2.84 16.18 5.90
CA VAL A 364 4.30 16.32 5.75
C VAL A 364 5.07 15.08 6.19
N ASP A 365 6.25 14.85 5.63
CA ASP A 365 7.20 13.85 6.14
C ASP A 365 7.94 14.37 7.38
N GLU A 366 8.82 13.54 7.95
CA GLU A 366 9.63 13.87 9.13
C GLU A 366 10.57 15.07 8.92
N ASN A 367 10.88 15.41 7.65
CA ASN A 367 11.69 16.55 7.24
C ASN A 367 10.82 17.66 6.63
N GLY A 368 9.53 17.75 6.99
CA GLY A 368 8.62 18.84 6.61
C GLY A 368 8.17 18.89 5.14
N ASN A 369 8.55 17.92 4.29
CA ASN A 369 8.18 17.88 2.88
C ASN A 369 6.69 17.54 2.71
N ASN A 370 5.95 18.34 1.94
CA ASN A 370 4.53 18.07 1.67
C ASN A 370 4.35 16.71 0.94
N LEU A 371 3.67 15.74 1.57
CA LEU A 371 3.34 14.42 1.05
C LEU A 371 2.05 14.39 0.23
N GLN A 372 1.14 15.34 0.47
CA GLN A 372 -0.08 15.60 -0.30
C GLN A 372 -0.21 17.13 -0.54
N PRO A 373 -1.11 17.59 -1.42
CA PRO A 373 -1.46 19.01 -1.52
C PRO A 373 -1.88 19.61 -0.17
N VAL A 374 -1.66 20.92 -0.03
CA VAL A 374 -2.12 21.70 1.12
C VAL A 374 -3.60 22.02 0.94
N LYS A 375 -4.40 21.93 2.02
CA LYS A 375 -5.85 22.19 2.00
C LYS A 375 -6.19 23.34 2.95
N SER A 376 -6.56 24.49 2.40
CA SER A 376 -6.99 25.66 3.17
C SER A 376 -8.51 25.73 3.28
N THR A 377 -9.05 26.17 4.41
CA THR A 377 -10.50 26.28 4.64
C THR A 377 -10.80 27.56 5.42
N ILE A 378 -11.55 28.48 4.80
CA ILE A 378 -11.95 29.75 5.42
C ILE A 378 -13.13 29.48 6.37
N LEU A 379 -13.00 29.88 7.63
CA LEU A 379 -13.93 29.48 8.70
C LEU A 379 -15.34 30.07 8.51
N SER A 380 -15.46 31.22 7.86
CA SER A 380 -16.76 31.79 7.46
C SER A 380 -17.56 30.86 6.55
N ASP A 381 -16.85 30.12 5.70
CA ASP A 381 -17.45 29.30 4.64
C ASP A 381 -17.79 27.92 5.18
N TRP A 382 -16.90 27.39 6.02
CA TRP A 382 -17.18 26.26 6.88
C TRP A 382 -18.44 26.47 7.73
N GLN A 383 -18.62 27.66 8.32
CA GLN A 383 -19.83 28.02 9.10
C GLN A 383 -21.09 28.18 8.25
N VAL A 384 -20.97 28.58 6.98
CA VAL A 384 -22.11 28.60 6.03
C VAL A 384 -22.53 27.18 5.64
N GLN A 385 -21.57 26.27 5.47
CA GLN A 385 -21.85 24.85 5.18
C GLN A 385 -22.30 24.05 6.42
N HIS A 386 -21.81 24.42 7.61
CA HIS A 386 -22.06 23.75 8.89
C HIS A 386 -22.66 24.73 9.91
N PRO A 387 -23.89 25.24 9.67
CA PRO A 387 -24.50 26.27 10.49
C PRO A 387 -24.66 25.83 11.94
N GLY A 388 -24.08 26.60 12.86
CA GLY A 388 -24.06 26.32 14.29
C GLY A 388 -22.78 25.66 14.80
N SER A 389 -21.85 25.22 13.92
CA SER A 389 -20.55 24.72 14.37
C SER A 389 -19.59 25.87 14.70
N THR A 390 -19.09 25.88 15.93
CA THR A 390 -17.90 26.67 16.33
C THR A 390 -16.59 25.91 16.10
N GLN A 391 -16.66 24.65 15.69
CA GLN A 391 -15.53 23.74 15.57
C GLN A 391 -15.25 23.37 14.11
N PHE A 392 -13.97 23.34 13.75
CA PHE A 392 -13.49 22.70 12.54
C PHE A 392 -13.42 21.18 12.74
N VAL A 393 -13.69 20.40 11.68
CA VAL A 393 -13.68 18.94 11.70
C VAL A 393 -13.09 18.43 10.38
N ASP A 394 -11.77 18.24 10.31
CA ASP A 394 -11.17 17.52 9.18
C ASP A 394 -11.34 16.02 9.38
N THR A 395 -12.10 15.36 8.50
CA THR A 395 -12.31 13.90 8.49
C THR A 395 -11.51 13.20 7.39
N SER A 396 -10.71 13.94 6.60
CA SER A 396 -10.17 13.50 5.31
C SER A 396 -8.69 13.08 5.32
N SER A 397 -8.10 12.89 6.50
CA SER A 397 -6.67 12.61 6.67
C SER A 397 -6.36 11.09 6.67
N PRO A 398 -5.59 10.56 5.70
CA PRO A 398 -5.31 9.12 5.62
C PRO A 398 -4.19 8.69 6.58
N ALA A 399 -4.33 7.53 7.22
CA ALA A 399 -3.30 6.97 8.12
C ALA A 399 -1.96 6.64 7.42
N ILE A 400 -2.00 6.36 6.12
CA ILE A 400 -0.86 5.99 5.29
C ILE A 400 -0.88 6.84 4.01
N ILE A 401 0.27 7.33 3.58
CA ILE A 401 0.47 7.98 2.27
C ILE A 401 1.57 7.22 1.53
N VAL A 402 1.37 6.93 0.25
CA VAL A 402 2.44 6.39 -0.62
C VAL A 402 2.87 7.50 -1.58
N LYS A 403 4.16 7.83 -1.61
CA LYS A 403 4.74 8.85 -2.50
C LYS A 403 6.11 8.41 -3.00
N ASN A 404 6.35 8.53 -4.31
CA ASN A 404 7.61 8.18 -4.97
C ASN A 404 8.12 6.75 -4.64
N GLY A 405 7.20 5.77 -4.58
CA GLY A 405 7.52 4.37 -4.25
C GLY A 405 7.83 4.10 -2.76
N LYS A 406 7.80 5.12 -1.91
CA LYS A 406 7.96 5.02 -0.45
C LYS A 406 6.59 5.08 0.23
N THR A 407 6.40 4.23 1.24
CA THR A 407 5.24 4.32 2.14
C THR A 407 5.59 5.20 3.33
N TYR A 408 4.66 6.05 3.77
CA TYR A 408 4.77 6.91 4.92
C TYR A 408 3.55 6.73 5.84
N ARG A 409 3.75 6.70 7.16
CA ARG A 409 2.70 6.47 8.16
C ARG A 409 2.57 7.63 9.12
N ARG A 410 1.34 8.04 9.44
CA ARG A 410 1.05 9.20 10.31
C ARG A 410 1.62 8.99 11.71
N ALA A 411 2.41 9.93 12.18
CA ALA A 411 3.20 9.87 13.42
C ALA A 411 2.67 10.80 14.52
N GLN A 412 2.18 11.98 14.15
CA GLN A 412 1.74 13.04 15.07
C GLN A 412 0.84 14.05 14.34
N VAL A 413 0.06 14.81 15.12
CA VAL A 413 -0.76 15.93 14.64
C VAL A 413 -0.37 17.18 15.43
N ASN A 414 0.15 18.18 14.74
CA ASN A 414 0.69 19.39 15.34
C ASN A 414 -0.07 20.63 14.85
N GLY A 415 -0.74 21.32 15.77
CA GLY A 415 -1.36 22.60 15.49
C GLY A 415 -0.36 23.75 15.61
N THR A 416 -0.50 24.75 14.75
CA THR A 416 0.15 26.05 14.90
C THR A 416 -0.92 27.13 15.05
N PHE A 417 -0.89 27.78 16.21
CA PHE A 417 -1.91 28.69 16.73
C PHE A 417 -1.31 30.10 16.75
N PHE A 418 -2.06 31.11 16.30
CA PHE A 418 -1.61 32.51 16.35
C PHE A 418 -2.61 33.34 17.18
N ASP A 419 -2.29 33.52 18.45
CA ASP A 419 -3.11 34.28 19.40
C ASP A 419 -2.45 35.64 19.67
N ASN A 420 -3.17 36.73 19.44
CA ASN A 420 -2.68 38.12 19.56
C ASN A 420 -1.30 38.34 18.89
N GLY A 421 -1.10 37.75 17.70
CA GLY A 421 0.16 37.80 16.92
C GLY A 421 1.29 36.90 17.44
N THR A 422 1.09 36.20 18.56
CA THR A 422 2.06 35.26 19.15
C THR A 422 1.85 33.85 18.59
N ARG A 423 2.90 33.28 18.02
CA ARG A 423 2.92 31.89 17.58
C ARG A 423 3.02 30.94 18.76
N LEU A 424 2.13 29.96 18.83
CA LEU A 424 2.23 28.78 19.68
C LEU A 424 2.21 27.54 18.79
N ASN A 425 3.14 26.61 19.00
CA ASN A 425 3.07 25.26 18.43
C ASN A 425 2.56 24.32 19.53
N LYS A 426 1.54 23.50 19.27
CA LYS A 426 1.12 22.44 20.21
C LYS A 426 0.89 21.11 19.49
N ARG A 427 1.19 20.00 20.17
CA ARG A 427 0.67 18.69 19.80
C ARG A 427 -0.84 18.66 20.07
N LEU A 428 -1.65 18.45 19.04
CA LEU A 428 -3.11 18.43 19.16
C LEU A 428 -3.56 17.14 19.83
N GLY A 429 -4.57 17.27 20.71
CA GLY A 429 -5.07 16.19 21.56
C GLY A 429 -4.54 16.21 23.00
N THR A 430 -3.35 16.78 23.25
CA THR A 430 -2.74 16.82 24.61
C THR A 430 -3.61 17.56 25.64
N PRO A 431 -3.51 17.29 26.96
CA PRO A 431 -4.28 18.00 27.97
C PRO A 431 -4.02 19.51 27.90
N GLY A 432 -5.09 20.32 27.79
CA GLY A 432 -4.94 21.77 27.61
C GLY A 432 -4.42 22.20 26.23
N SER A 433 -4.36 21.28 25.25
CA SER A 433 -4.12 21.65 23.85
C SER A 433 -5.20 22.58 23.31
N GLY A 434 -6.47 22.32 23.66
CA GLY A 434 -7.66 23.05 23.20
C GLY A 434 -8.22 22.55 21.86
N GLY A 435 -7.82 21.34 21.44
CA GLY A 435 -8.42 20.64 20.31
C GLY A 435 -8.21 19.13 20.45
N THR A 436 -9.25 18.35 20.21
CA THR A 436 -9.23 16.89 20.32
C THR A 436 -8.82 16.22 19.01
N VAL A 437 -8.19 15.06 19.11
CA VAL A 437 -7.79 14.23 17.95
C VAL A 437 -8.35 12.83 18.16
N THR A 438 -9.33 12.44 17.35
CA THR A 438 -10.02 11.16 17.45
C THR A 438 -9.85 10.34 16.18
N ASN A 439 -9.32 9.13 16.29
CA ASN A 439 -9.05 8.24 15.16
C ASN A 439 -10.26 7.31 14.93
N SER A 440 -10.69 7.18 13.67
CA SER A 440 -11.81 6.31 13.28
C SER A 440 -11.48 5.60 11.97
N GLY A 441 -11.08 4.32 12.07
CA GLY A 441 -10.55 3.57 10.94
C GLY A 441 -9.29 4.21 10.37
N ASN A 442 -9.25 4.43 9.05
CA ASN A 442 -8.12 5.09 8.38
C ASN A 442 -8.07 6.62 8.61
N ASN A 443 -9.16 7.23 9.06
CA ASN A 443 -9.33 8.68 9.12
C ASN A 443 -9.02 9.21 10.53
N THR A 444 -8.30 10.32 10.63
CA THR A 444 -8.25 11.11 11.88
C THR A 444 -9.21 12.26 11.78
N THR A 445 -10.07 12.40 12.78
CA THR A 445 -10.88 13.59 13.03
C THR A 445 -10.10 14.54 13.95
N VAL A 446 -9.92 15.78 13.52
CA VAL A 446 -9.31 16.86 14.33
C VAL A 446 -10.36 17.92 14.62
N THR A 447 -10.59 18.19 15.91
CA THR A 447 -11.54 19.20 16.41
C THR A 447 -10.79 20.31 17.12
N THR A 448 -11.21 21.57 17.00
CA THR A 448 -10.56 22.73 17.64
C THR A 448 -11.56 23.85 17.92
N ASP A 449 -11.51 24.41 19.13
CA ASP A 449 -12.40 25.50 19.59
C ASP A 449 -11.84 26.91 19.32
N PHE A 450 -10.60 27.02 18.86
CA PHE A 450 -9.92 28.30 18.74
C PHE A 450 -10.35 29.12 17.52
N SER A 451 -10.80 30.35 17.75
CA SER A 451 -11.27 31.31 16.72
C SER A 451 -10.19 31.95 15.84
N GLY A 452 -8.95 31.44 15.85
CA GLY A 452 -7.79 32.06 15.20
C GLY A 452 -6.63 31.10 14.89
N VAL A 453 -6.91 29.81 14.74
CA VAL A 453 -5.87 28.80 14.44
C VAL A 453 -5.65 28.66 12.93
N THR A 454 -4.38 28.62 12.55
CA THR A 454 -3.97 28.82 11.16
C THR A 454 -3.50 27.53 10.49
N PHE A 455 -2.83 26.62 11.21
CA PHE A 455 -2.30 25.38 10.61
C PHE A 455 -2.55 24.11 11.44
N VAL A 456 -2.90 23.02 10.74
CA VAL A 456 -2.93 21.64 11.25
C VAL A 456 -1.95 20.81 10.43
N ASN A 457 -0.85 20.37 11.04
CA ASN A 457 0.20 19.60 10.37
C ASN A 457 0.13 18.13 10.80
N TYR A 458 -0.35 17.27 9.90
CA TYR A 458 -0.19 15.82 10.03
C TYR A 458 1.23 15.46 9.60
N VAL A 459 2.08 15.05 10.53
CA VAL A 459 3.45 14.60 10.22
C VAL A 459 3.47 13.08 10.15
N TYR A 460 4.12 12.56 9.12
CA TYR A 460 4.28 11.15 8.82
C TYR A 460 5.77 10.77 8.99
N ARG A 461 6.05 9.46 8.99
CA ARG A 461 7.41 8.90 8.90
C ARG A 461 7.50 7.88 7.80
N GLN A 462 8.66 7.80 7.14
CA GLN A 462 8.88 6.79 6.12
C GLN A 462 8.95 5.39 6.74
N GLU A 463 8.23 4.44 6.15
CA GLU A 463 8.35 3.02 6.46
C GLU A 463 9.61 2.46 5.79
N LEU A 464 10.35 1.59 6.49
CA LEU A 464 11.58 0.96 5.98
C LEU A 464 11.33 -0.47 5.48
N PRO A 465 12.16 -0.98 4.53
CA PRO A 465 12.07 -2.36 4.08
C PRO A 465 12.36 -3.36 5.20
N ALA A 466 11.63 -4.48 5.21
CA ALA A 466 11.59 -5.48 6.30
C ALA A 466 12.91 -6.25 6.59
N ASN A 467 14.00 -5.96 5.88
CA ASN A 467 15.31 -6.63 5.98
C ASN A 467 16.46 -5.66 6.30
N SER A 468 16.15 -4.45 6.76
CA SER A 468 17.13 -3.42 7.11
C SER A 468 17.88 -3.77 8.42
N THR A 469 19.15 -3.37 8.54
CA THR A 469 20.09 -3.81 9.61
C THR A 469 20.64 -2.62 10.40
N ASP A 470 19.72 -1.70 10.68
CA ASP A 470 20.02 -0.28 10.83
C ASP A 470 20.53 0.08 12.22
N VAL A 471 20.22 -0.76 13.21
CA VAL A 471 20.87 -0.76 14.53
C VAL A 471 21.29 -2.19 14.86
N THR A 472 22.56 -2.38 15.19
CA THR A 472 23.09 -3.68 15.64
C THR A 472 23.20 -3.75 17.16
N ALA A 473 22.87 -4.90 17.75
CA ALA A 473 22.80 -5.12 19.19
C ALA A 473 23.81 -6.18 19.66
N ASP A 474 24.80 -5.80 20.47
CA ASP A 474 25.67 -6.75 21.17
C ASP A 474 25.30 -6.85 22.65
N LEU A 475 25.08 -8.10 23.09
CA LEU A 475 24.70 -8.47 24.43
C LEU A 475 25.72 -9.43 25.03
N GLN A 476 26.19 -9.09 26.23
CA GLN A 476 27.20 -9.84 26.97
C GLN A 476 26.82 -9.93 28.45
N MET A 477 27.29 -10.94 29.17
CA MET A 477 26.97 -11.17 30.58
C MET A 477 28.20 -11.50 31.44
N SER A 478 28.17 -11.08 32.70
CA SER A 478 29.18 -11.37 33.73
C SER A 478 28.52 -11.96 34.97
N VAL A 479 29.18 -12.90 35.64
CA VAL A 479 28.70 -13.55 36.87
C VAL A 479 29.58 -13.13 38.04
N ASN A 480 28.97 -12.66 39.13
CA ASN A 480 29.65 -12.29 40.39
C ASN A 480 30.89 -11.41 40.17
N SER A 481 30.76 -10.40 39.31
CA SER A 481 31.82 -9.43 38.92
C SER A 481 33.01 -10.01 38.14
N GLY A 482 32.84 -11.16 37.47
CA GLY A 482 33.79 -11.70 36.49
C GLY A 482 33.85 -10.93 35.16
N ALA A 483 34.50 -11.53 34.16
CA ALA A 483 34.55 -10.98 32.80
C ALA A 483 33.18 -11.05 32.09
N PHE A 484 32.94 -10.13 31.15
CA PHE A 484 31.78 -10.19 30.25
C PHE A 484 32.04 -11.20 29.12
N LEU A 485 31.10 -12.13 28.93
CA LEU A 485 31.18 -13.25 27.97
C LEU A 485 29.84 -13.42 27.25
N LYS A 486 29.82 -14.16 26.14
CA LYS A 486 28.59 -14.63 25.48
C LYS A 486 27.91 -15.78 26.23
N THR A 487 28.66 -16.57 26.99
CA THR A 487 28.15 -17.78 27.66
C THR A 487 28.60 -17.81 29.12
N ALA A 488 27.68 -18.14 30.03
CA ALA A 488 27.96 -18.24 31.46
C ALA A 488 27.22 -19.40 32.13
N SER A 489 27.87 -20.09 33.07
CA SER A 489 27.20 -21.01 33.99
C SER A 489 26.79 -20.25 35.26
N ILE A 490 25.55 -20.45 35.71
CA ILE A 490 24.94 -19.72 36.82
C ILE A 490 24.27 -20.67 37.82
N ARG A 491 24.17 -20.23 39.07
CA ARG A 491 23.59 -20.95 40.20
C ARG A 491 22.54 -20.10 40.92
N PRO A 492 21.55 -20.72 41.59
CA PRO A 492 20.57 -20.00 42.39
C PRO A 492 21.26 -19.07 43.39
N GLY A 493 21.01 -17.77 43.27
CA GLY A 493 21.58 -16.72 44.11
C GLY A 493 22.75 -15.93 43.50
N ASP A 494 23.29 -16.30 42.34
CA ASP A 494 24.35 -15.55 41.66
C ASP A 494 23.86 -14.17 41.17
N ASN A 495 24.76 -13.17 41.24
CA ASN A 495 24.53 -11.84 40.67
C ASN A 495 25.05 -11.78 39.23
N ILE A 496 24.15 -11.57 38.27
CA ILE A 496 24.42 -11.54 36.84
C ILE A 496 24.35 -10.10 36.33
N ALA A 497 25.46 -9.57 35.82
CA ALA A 497 25.49 -8.27 35.15
C ALA A 497 25.32 -8.45 33.64
N PHE A 498 24.35 -7.78 33.04
CA PHE A 498 24.06 -7.78 31.62
C PHE A 498 24.51 -6.45 31.02
N LYS A 499 25.36 -6.50 30.00
CA LYS A 499 25.85 -5.34 29.26
C LYS A 499 25.18 -5.30 27.89
N TYR A 500 24.47 -4.21 27.65
CA TYR A 500 23.77 -3.91 26.41
C TYR A 500 24.61 -2.90 25.62
N THR A 501 24.90 -3.18 24.36
CA THR A 501 25.65 -2.30 23.46
C THR A 501 24.89 -2.18 22.14
N ALA A 502 24.71 -0.96 21.61
CA ALA A 502 24.12 -0.79 20.28
C ALA A 502 24.87 0.24 19.44
N LYS A 503 24.87 0.03 18.13
CA LYS A 503 25.46 0.94 17.15
C LYS A 503 24.45 1.31 16.08
N ASN A 504 24.28 2.61 15.84
CA ASN A 504 23.48 3.14 14.73
C ASN A 504 24.28 3.05 13.41
N ASN A 505 23.69 2.46 12.38
CA ASN A 505 24.27 2.29 11.05
C ASN A 505 23.53 3.08 9.94
N VAL A 506 22.42 3.79 10.23
CA VAL A 506 21.59 4.50 9.23
C VAL A 506 21.11 5.87 9.72
N ILE A 507 21.10 6.86 8.80
CA ILE A 507 20.51 8.18 8.99
C ILE A 507 18.99 8.00 9.01
N PRO A 508 18.32 8.04 10.18
CA PRO A 508 18.11 9.29 10.91
C PRO A 508 19.03 9.56 12.11
N ILE A 509 18.73 10.61 12.88
CA ILE A 509 19.25 10.84 14.24
C ILE A 509 18.27 10.22 15.23
N TRP A 510 18.72 9.24 16.00
CA TRP A 510 17.87 8.47 16.92
C TRP A 510 18.02 9.07 18.32
N SER A 511 16.92 9.45 18.96
CA SER A 511 16.97 10.14 20.26
C SER A 511 16.49 9.24 21.39
N LYS A 512 17.23 9.24 22.50
CA LYS A 512 16.96 8.42 23.72
C LYS A 512 16.76 6.92 23.46
N VAL A 513 17.65 6.32 22.67
CA VAL A 513 17.57 4.90 22.30
C VAL A 513 17.57 4.00 23.55
N THR A 514 16.60 3.09 23.63
CA THR A 514 16.40 2.22 24.79
C THR A 514 16.36 0.75 24.38
N ALA A 515 17.17 -0.07 25.06
CA ALA A 515 17.12 -1.52 24.97
C ALA A 515 16.09 -2.08 25.96
N VAL A 516 15.25 -3.01 25.52
CA VAL A 516 14.21 -3.65 26.33
C VAL A 516 14.43 -5.16 26.33
N GLN A 517 14.32 -5.80 27.51
CA GLN A 517 14.45 -7.26 27.63
C GLN A 517 13.39 -7.87 28.56
N SER A 518 12.83 -9.01 28.15
CA SER A 518 11.93 -9.84 28.97
C SER A 518 12.73 -10.83 29.82
N LEU A 519 12.55 -10.80 31.14
CA LEU A 519 13.41 -11.51 32.11
C LEU A 519 12.57 -12.26 33.16
N GLY A 520 11.35 -12.64 32.78
CA GLY A 520 10.24 -13.01 33.67
C GLY A 520 10.57 -14.03 34.75
N GLY A 521 10.26 -13.68 36.00
CA GLY A 521 10.25 -14.55 37.19
C GLY A 521 11.62 -15.01 37.72
N LEU A 522 12.57 -15.29 36.83
CA LEU A 522 13.86 -15.92 37.17
C LEU A 522 14.96 -14.94 37.54
N PHE A 523 14.78 -13.64 37.28
CA PHE A 523 15.74 -12.59 37.63
C PHE A 523 15.08 -11.48 38.45
N THR A 524 15.81 -10.93 39.41
CA THR A 524 15.39 -9.77 40.22
C THR A 524 16.52 -8.76 40.35
N PRO A 525 16.26 -7.44 40.35
CA PRO A 525 17.33 -6.44 40.52
C PRO A 525 18.18 -6.63 41.79
N VAL A 526 19.50 -6.41 41.69
CA VAL A 526 20.38 -6.41 42.87
C VAL A 526 20.30 -5.05 43.56
N GLY A 527 19.24 -4.88 44.37
CA GLY A 527 18.93 -3.61 45.03
C GLY A 527 18.11 -2.67 44.13
N SER A 528 18.16 -1.37 44.41
CA SER A 528 17.52 -0.35 43.56
C SER A 528 18.18 -0.28 42.18
N LEU A 529 17.37 -0.35 41.12
CA LEU A 529 17.84 -0.08 39.76
C LEU A 529 18.42 1.35 39.65
N PRO A 530 19.33 1.60 38.69
CA PRO A 530 19.73 2.96 38.33
C PRO A 530 18.51 3.83 38.04
N VAL A 531 18.56 5.13 38.36
CA VAL A 531 17.41 6.05 38.22
C VAL A 531 16.88 6.14 36.78
N ASP A 532 17.74 5.90 35.80
CA ASP A 532 17.41 5.85 34.37
C ASP A 532 16.86 4.49 33.89
N VAL A 533 16.90 3.44 34.71
CA VAL A 533 16.52 2.06 34.35
C VAL A 533 15.18 1.71 35.02
N THR A 534 14.12 1.60 34.24
CA THR A 534 12.78 1.26 34.74
C THR A 534 12.43 -0.23 34.55
N GLN A 535 11.45 -0.72 35.30
CA GLN A 535 10.89 -2.06 35.17
C GLN A 535 9.38 -2.04 35.43
N LYS A 536 8.56 -2.53 34.49
CA LYS A 536 7.12 -2.78 34.66
C LYS A 536 6.69 -3.90 33.70
N ALA A 537 5.60 -4.60 34.05
CA ALA A 537 5.05 -5.71 33.26
C ALA A 537 6.06 -6.84 32.91
N GLY A 538 7.04 -7.09 33.78
CA GLY A 538 8.08 -8.11 33.59
C GLY A 538 9.21 -7.74 32.62
N LEU A 539 9.17 -6.54 32.05
CA LEU A 539 10.12 -6.02 31.06
C LEU A 539 11.05 -4.98 31.72
N LEU A 540 12.33 -5.02 31.36
CA LEU A 540 13.40 -4.13 31.86
C LEU A 540 13.82 -3.14 30.78
N TYR A 541 14.02 -1.88 31.15
CA TYR A 541 14.29 -0.76 30.24
C TYR A 541 15.64 -0.18 30.53
N VAL A 542 16.53 -0.28 29.55
CA VAL A 542 17.92 0.09 29.70
C VAL A 542 18.25 1.15 28.63
N PRO A 543 18.17 2.45 28.97
CA PRO A 543 18.57 3.48 28.03
C PRO A 543 20.07 3.35 27.73
N LEU A 544 20.45 3.51 26.47
CA LEU A 544 21.83 3.31 26.05
C LEU A 544 22.59 4.63 26.17
N LYS A 545 23.63 4.65 27.01
CA LYS A 545 24.37 5.86 27.35
C LYS A 545 25.52 6.07 26.38
N LEU A 546 25.63 7.31 25.91
CA LEU A 546 26.78 7.86 25.19
C LEU A 546 27.28 9.07 26.01
N GLY A 547 28.14 8.80 27.00
CA GLY A 547 28.57 9.81 27.96
C GLY A 547 27.41 10.29 28.84
N SER A 548 26.99 11.55 28.67
CA SER A 548 25.87 12.18 29.39
C SER A 548 24.58 12.29 28.58
N THR A 549 24.52 11.70 27.39
CA THR A 549 23.37 11.74 26.46
C THR A 549 22.97 10.33 26.02
N ASN A 550 21.70 10.15 25.65
CA ASN A 550 21.15 8.87 25.19
C ASN A 550 20.80 8.89 23.68
N ASP A 551 21.27 9.91 22.96
CA ASP A 551 21.04 10.09 21.53
C ASP A 551 22.17 9.40 20.74
N LEU A 552 21.83 8.74 19.64
CA LEU A 552 22.75 7.94 18.82
C LEU A 552 22.69 8.36 17.36
N LYS A 553 23.69 9.13 16.93
CA LYS A 553 23.89 9.54 15.54
C LYS A 553 24.54 8.41 14.73
N LEU A 554 24.56 8.58 13.41
CA LEU A 554 25.19 7.64 12.49
C LEU A 554 26.62 7.28 12.92
N GLY A 555 26.87 5.99 13.13
CA GLY A 555 28.18 5.45 13.51
C GLY A 555 28.50 5.47 15.00
N GLU A 556 27.76 6.21 15.84
CA GLU A 556 27.96 6.23 17.29
C GLU A 556 27.54 4.90 17.94
N THR A 557 28.10 4.58 19.11
CA THR A 557 27.87 3.32 19.83
C THR A 557 27.59 3.58 21.31
N GLY A 558 26.37 3.28 21.75
CA GLY A 558 25.89 3.50 23.12
C GLY A 558 25.90 2.21 23.91
N ASN A 559 26.08 2.29 25.23
CA ASN A 559 26.05 1.11 26.10
C ASN A 559 25.50 1.42 27.50
N ASN A 560 25.05 0.39 28.21
CA ASN A 560 24.67 0.46 29.62
C ASN A 560 24.76 -0.94 30.25
N THR A 561 24.72 -1.05 31.58
CA THR A 561 24.86 -2.32 32.31
C THR A 561 23.89 -2.38 33.49
N VAL A 562 23.16 -3.48 33.63
CA VAL A 562 22.23 -3.73 34.74
C VAL A 562 22.58 -5.05 35.44
N THR A 563 22.51 -5.10 36.76
CA THR A 563 22.81 -6.31 37.55
C THR A 563 21.57 -6.89 38.21
N MET A 564 21.33 -8.18 38.01
CA MET A 564 20.18 -8.92 38.55
C MET A 564 20.62 -10.24 39.17
N LYS A 565 20.00 -10.59 40.30
CA LYS A 565 20.16 -11.87 40.97
C LYS A 565 19.33 -12.95 40.28
N TYR A 566 19.92 -14.10 40.02
CA TYR A 566 19.21 -15.27 39.48
C TYR A 566 18.52 -16.05 40.60
N ASN A 567 17.21 -16.27 40.45
CA ASN A 567 16.32 -16.91 41.42
C ASN A 567 15.72 -18.24 40.91
N GLY A 568 16.28 -18.82 39.85
CA GLY A 568 15.85 -20.15 39.39
C GLY A 568 16.09 -21.24 40.44
N ALA A 569 15.32 -22.32 40.37
CA ALA A 569 15.38 -23.42 41.35
C ALA A 569 16.58 -24.39 41.14
N ASN A 570 17.25 -24.31 40.00
CA ASN A 570 18.34 -25.22 39.59
C ASN A 570 19.54 -24.41 39.05
N ASN A 571 20.68 -25.07 38.88
CA ASN A 571 21.79 -24.50 38.12
C ASN A 571 21.40 -24.41 36.62
N ALA A 572 21.93 -23.42 35.91
CA ALA A 572 21.64 -23.21 34.50
C ALA A 572 22.86 -22.71 33.72
N GLN A 573 22.76 -22.78 32.40
CA GLN A 573 23.64 -22.10 31.46
C GLN A 573 22.86 -20.99 30.76
N LEU A 574 23.45 -19.79 30.71
CA LEU A 574 23.03 -18.71 29.84
C LEU A 574 23.93 -18.67 28.61
N THR A 575 23.33 -18.46 27.45
CA THR A 575 24.03 -18.18 26.19
C THR A 575 23.34 -17.01 25.50
N ALA A 576 24.08 -15.93 25.22
CA ALA A 576 23.69 -14.85 24.34
C ALA A 576 24.23 -15.11 22.92
N ASP A 577 23.48 -14.69 21.90
CA ASP A 577 23.92 -14.71 20.49
C ASP A 577 24.26 -13.30 19.96
N ASP A 578 24.55 -13.22 18.66
CA ASP A 578 24.90 -11.96 17.97
C ASP A 578 23.65 -11.19 17.45
N ALA A 579 22.44 -11.69 17.74
CA ALA A 579 21.16 -11.03 17.49
C ALA A 579 20.51 -10.48 18.78
N GLY A 580 21.25 -10.48 19.90
CA GLY A 580 20.77 -10.01 21.21
C GLY A 580 19.79 -10.96 21.90
N GLN A 581 19.70 -12.22 21.48
CA GLN A 581 18.87 -13.24 22.13
C GLN A 581 19.65 -13.94 23.25
N ILE A 582 19.03 -14.14 24.41
CA ILE A 582 19.48 -15.02 25.49
C ILE A 582 18.64 -16.29 25.49
N THR A 583 19.32 -17.45 25.45
CA THR A 583 18.77 -18.75 25.85
C THR A 583 19.21 -19.09 27.27
N ILE A 584 18.27 -19.57 28.09
CA ILE A 584 18.51 -20.21 29.39
C ILE A 584 18.26 -21.72 29.25
N THR A 585 19.24 -22.53 29.65
CA THR A 585 19.15 -24.00 29.68
C THR A 585 19.40 -24.50 31.09
N ASN A 586 18.38 -25.08 31.73
CA ASN A 586 18.51 -25.66 33.08
C ASN A 586 19.33 -26.96 33.05
N THR A 587 20.29 -27.09 33.97
CA THR A 587 21.07 -28.34 34.15
C THR A 587 20.20 -29.38 34.87
N PRO A 588 20.08 -30.63 34.35
CA PRO A 588 19.22 -31.64 34.97
C PRO A 588 19.76 -32.11 36.33
N VAL A 589 18.84 -32.45 37.24
CA VAL A 589 19.12 -32.88 38.62
C VAL A 589 19.70 -34.30 38.70
N SER A 590 19.74 -35.02 37.58
CA SER A 590 20.32 -36.35 37.43
C SER A 590 20.91 -36.51 36.01
N PRO A 591 22.03 -37.23 35.80
CA PRO A 591 22.69 -37.33 34.50
C PRO A 591 21.82 -37.82 33.33
N ASN A 592 20.72 -38.53 33.63
CA ASN A 592 19.85 -39.16 32.63
C ASN A 592 18.49 -38.46 32.45
N ALA A 593 18.28 -37.26 33.02
CA ALA A 593 17.03 -36.51 32.85
C ALA A 593 17.16 -35.46 31.73
N ALA A 594 16.12 -35.30 30.91
CA ALA A 594 16.05 -34.26 29.90
C ALA A 594 16.04 -32.85 30.55
N PRO A 595 16.60 -31.81 29.90
CA PRO A 595 16.57 -30.45 30.42
C PRO A 595 15.13 -29.93 30.52
N LEU A 596 14.68 -29.69 31.75
CA LEU A 596 13.27 -29.45 32.08
C LEU A 596 12.66 -28.14 31.53
N THR A 597 13.46 -27.26 30.93
CA THR A 597 12.99 -26.00 30.34
C THR A 597 14.07 -25.36 29.47
N LYS A 598 13.68 -24.86 28.29
CA LYS A 598 14.43 -23.85 27.52
C LYS A 598 13.64 -22.55 27.58
N ILE A 599 14.26 -21.47 28.02
CA ILE A 599 13.64 -20.13 28.02
C ILE A 599 14.42 -19.23 27.07
N VAL A 600 13.70 -18.44 26.28
CA VAL A 600 14.27 -17.56 25.25
C VAL A 600 13.79 -16.14 25.49
N SER A 601 14.71 -15.19 25.40
CA SER A 601 14.47 -13.75 25.56
C SER A 601 15.25 -13.00 24.49
N LYS A 602 14.66 -11.99 23.85
CA LYS A 602 15.33 -11.11 22.87
C LYS A 602 15.48 -9.71 23.45
N VAL A 603 16.59 -9.05 23.16
CA VAL A 603 16.74 -7.60 23.35
C VAL A 603 16.19 -6.90 22.12
N SER A 604 15.18 -6.07 22.33
CA SER A 604 14.64 -5.17 21.31
C SER A 604 15.12 -3.75 21.56
N ILE A 605 15.48 -3.03 20.49
CA ILE A 605 15.94 -1.64 20.57
C ILE A 605 14.86 -0.73 19.98
N TYR A 606 14.51 0.34 20.71
CA TYR A 606 13.50 1.31 20.30
C TYR A 606 14.07 2.72 20.22
N ASP A 607 13.63 3.47 19.21
CA ASP A 607 13.77 4.92 19.14
C ASP A 607 12.69 5.59 20.01
N GLN A 608 13.09 6.59 20.80
CA GLN A 608 12.20 7.39 21.64
C GLN A 608 12.04 8.83 21.12
N SER A 609 12.19 9.05 19.81
CA SER A 609 11.88 10.31 19.12
C SER A 609 10.37 10.64 19.05
N ASN A 610 9.65 10.53 20.18
CA ASN A 610 8.26 10.99 20.40
C ASN A 610 7.15 10.41 19.49
N GLN A 611 7.05 9.09 19.50
CA GLN A 611 5.83 8.36 19.14
C GLN A 611 5.38 7.52 20.36
N LEU A 612 4.09 7.58 20.76
CA LEU A 612 3.42 6.35 21.25
C LEU A 612 2.71 6.33 22.65
N ILE A 613 1.97 7.34 23.16
CA ILE A 613 1.34 7.34 24.53
C ILE A 613 -0.21 7.61 24.58
N ASP A 614 -0.87 7.80 25.73
CA ASP A 614 -2.32 7.54 26.00
C ASP A 614 -3.41 8.52 25.44
N GLU A 615 -4.71 8.29 25.74
CA GLU A 615 -5.92 8.94 25.15
C GLU A 615 -6.00 10.47 25.28
N ASN A 616 -5.16 11.04 26.13
CA ASN A 616 -4.86 12.47 26.21
C ASN A 616 -3.97 12.93 25.03
N GLY A 617 -4.34 12.54 23.81
CA GLY A 617 -3.79 12.82 22.49
C GLY A 617 -2.34 13.33 22.31
N ASP A 618 -1.31 12.50 22.34
CA ASP A 618 -1.26 11.17 22.93
C ASP A 618 -1.66 9.98 21.96
N PRO A 619 -0.76 9.27 21.23
CA PRO A 619 -1.21 8.45 20.07
C PRO A 619 -1.20 6.88 20.10
N VAL A 620 -0.82 6.12 21.16
CA VAL A 620 -0.97 4.63 21.23
C VAL A 620 0.27 3.73 20.90
N PHE A 621 1.15 3.35 21.85
CA PHE A 621 2.44 2.59 21.70
C PHE A 621 2.69 1.80 20.39
N GLY A 622 3.77 2.09 19.64
CA GLY A 622 4.05 1.40 18.36
C GLY A 622 5.12 2.00 17.42
N SER A 623 6.18 2.64 17.91
CA SER A 623 7.20 3.31 17.08
C SER A 623 7.90 2.37 16.09
N TYR A 624 7.75 2.62 14.78
CA TYR A 624 8.24 1.71 13.72
C TYR A 624 9.77 1.67 13.57
N PHE A 625 10.37 0.49 13.81
CA PHE A 625 11.39 -0.12 12.95
C PHE A 625 11.28 -1.65 13.06
N TYR A 626 11.38 -2.37 11.93
CA TYR A 626 11.07 -3.81 11.84
C TYR A 626 12.34 -4.67 11.76
N ASN A 627 12.55 -5.60 12.71
CA ASN A 627 13.32 -6.82 12.43
C ASN A 627 12.93 -8.00 13.35
N SER A 628 12.36 -9.03 12.72
CA SER A 628 12.10 -10.41 13.22
C SER A 628 11.33 -10.61 14.55
N SER A 629 10.09 -11.11 14.41
CA SER A 629 9.31 -11.98 15.32
C SER A 629 9.16 -11.63 16.83
N ASN A 630 7.92 -11.82 17.31
CA ASN A 630 7.34 -11.50 18.63
C ASN A 630 7.28 -9.99 18.99
N ASN A 631 6.12 -9.56 19.50
CA ASN A 631 5.67 -8.16 19.34
C ASN A 631 4.74 -7.67 20.47
N GLN A 632 5.31 -7.11 21.55
CA GLN A 632 4.63 -6.18 22.45
C GLN A 632 5.63 -5.11 22.94
N ALA A 633 5.22 -3.83 22.91
CA ALA A 633 6.07 -2.67 23.24
C ALA A 633 5.46 -1.84 24.41
N PRO A 634 6.18 -1.53 25.51
CA PRO A 634 5.49 -1.24 26.79
C PRO A 634 6.06 -0.08 27.66
N LEU A 635 5.21 0.67 28.39
CA LEU A 635 5.39 1.29 29.74
C LEU A 635 4.60 2.59 29.97
N SER A 636 4.13 2.72 31.21
CA SER A 636 3.87 4.00 31.89
C SER A 636 4.06 3.77 33.39
N SER A 637 4.74 4.64 34.13
CA SER A 637 4.98 4.48 35.58
C SER A 637 4.64 5.75 36.36
N THR A 638 4.35 5.60 37.65
CA THR A 638 3.58 6.57 38.44
C THR A 638 4.42 7.33 39.46
N ASP A 639 4.16 8.64 39.58
CA ASP A 639 4.37 9.44 40.78
C ASP A 639 3.05 10.21 41.08
N PRO A 640 2.64 10.42 42.35
CA PRO A 640 1.23 10.17 42.71
C PRO A 640 0.37 11.46 42.88
N VAL A 641 0.23 12.24 41.81
CA VAL A 641 -0.68 13.42 41.79
C VAL A 641 -1.89 13.25 40.84
N TYR A 642 -1.87 12.24 39.96
CA TYR A 642 -3.04 11.82 39.20
C TYR A 642 -3.72 10.61 39.87
N ASN A 643 -5.05 10.67 40.00
CA ASN A 643 -5.83 9.70 40.75
C ASN A 643 -5.81 8.33 40.06
N THR A 644 -5.39 7.29 40.78
CA THR A 644 -5.06 5.97 40.21
C THR A 644 -6.07 4.90 40.65
N GLY A 645 -6.81 4.35 39.70
CA GLY A 645 -7.58 3.11 39.87
C GLY A 645 -6.75 1.90 39.44
N ASN A 646 -6.73 0.85 40.28
CA ASN A 646 -6.10 -0.45 39.97
C ASN A 646 -6.99 -1.26 38.97
N TYR A 647 -6.51 -2.26 38.22
CA TYR A 647 -5.51 -3.28 38.55
C TYR A 647 -4.76 -3.89 37.34
N ALA A 648 -3.59 -4.49 37.64
CA ALA A 648 -3.03 -5.71 37.05
C ALA A 648 -2.46 -5.69 35.59
N PRO A 649 -1.57 -6.65 35.25
CA PRO A 649 -1.00 -6.83 33.91
C PRO A 649 -1.74 -7.89 33.07
N VAL A 650 -1.62 -7.78 31.73
CA VAL A 650 -2.00 -8.78 30.70
C VAL A 650 -3.23 -9.64 31.06
N THR A 651 -4.39 -9.00 31.05
CA THR A 651 -5.68 -9.62 30.76
C THR A 651 -6.46 -8.67 29.89
N ASP A 652 -7.05 -9.16 28.80
CA ASP A 652 -8.06 -8.44 28.03
C ASP A 652 -9.25 -8.10 28.94
N SER A 653 -9.34 -6.85 29.37
CA SER A 653 -10.46 -6.33 30.17
C SER A 653 -11.19 -5.24 29.38
N VAL A 654 -11.93 -5.67 28.35
CA VAL A 654 -12.89 -4.80 27.66
C VAL A 654 -13.95 -4.37 28.69
N THR A 655 -14.20 -3.07 28.81
CA THR A 655 -15.40 -2.59 29.51
C THR A 655 -16.58 -2.91 28.61
N LEU A 656 -17.20 -4.08 28.84
CA LEU A 656 -18.40 -4.47 28.14
C LEU A 656 -19.52 -3.48 28.49
N ASN A 657 -20.06 -2.82 27.46
CA ASN A 657 -21.46 -2.40 27.53
C ASN A 657 -22.31 -3.66 27.78
N ASP A 658 -23.46 -3.55 28.46
CA ASP A 658 -24.17 -4.70 29.06
C ASP A 658 -24.60 -5.86 28.13
N GLN A 659 -24.34 -5.78 26.82
CA GLN A 659 -24.28 -6.94 25.91
C GLN A 659 -23.12 -6.82 24.92
N GLY A 660 -22.37 -7.92 24.72
CA GLY A 660 -21.45 -8.07 23.57
C GLY A 660 -20.03 -8.54 23.89
N TRP A 661 -19.85 -9.82 24.26
CA TRP A 661 -18.54 -10.50 24.19
C TRP A 661 -18.07 -10.76 22.73
N TRP A 662 -18.81 -10.23 21.76
CA TRP A 662 -18.54 -10.26 20.33
C TRP A 662 -18.98 -8.90 19.73
N TYR A 663 -18.40 -8.53 18.60
CA TYR A 663 -18.76 -7.33 17.84
C TYR A 663 -18.61 -7.62 16.35
N LEU A 664 -19.66 -7.33 15.57
CA LEU A 664 -19.58 -7.32 14.11
C LEU A 664 -19.50 -5.87 13.63
N ASP A 665 -18.38 -5.50 13.02
CA ASP A 665 -18.20 -4.18 12.43
C ASP A 665 -19.22 -3.97 11.28
N PRO A 666 -20.12 -2.97 11.35
CA PRO A 666 -21.16 -2.78 10.34
C PRO A 666 -20.62 -2.32 8.98
N ILE A 667 -19.39 -1.77 8.94
CA ILE A 667 -18.72 -1.24 7.75
C ILE A 667 -17.75 -2.28 7.17
N THR A 668 -16.81 -2.78 7.96
CA THR A 668 -15.78 -3.72 7.46
C THR A 668 -16.25 -5.17 7.42
N LYS A 669 -17.36 -5.48 8.12
CA LYS A 669 -17.91 -6.83 8.31
C LYS A 669 -16.94 -7.83 8.96
N VAL A 670 -15.98 -7.31 9.72
CA VAL A 670 -15.10 -8.14 10.57
C VAL A 670 -15.86 -8.51 11.85
N LEU A 671 -16.04 -9.80 12.09
CA LEU A 671 -16.48 -10.31 13.39
C LEU A 671 -15.29 -10.39 14.34
N THR A 672 -15.35 -9.72 15.47
CA THR A 672 -14.39 -9.84 16.57
C THR A 672 -15.05 -10.57 17.75
N ILE A 673 -14.41 -11.62 18.27
CA ILE A 673 -14.82 -12.32 19.50
C ILE A 673 -13.83 -11.93 20.60
N TYR A 674 -14.34 -11.31 21.66
CA TYR A 674 -13.60 -10.88 22.84
C TYR A 674 -13.61 -11.97 23.92
N PRO A 675 -12.67 -11.92 24.90
CA PRO A 675 -12.45 -13.03 25.82
C PRO A 675 -13.65 -13.36 26.69
N HIS A 676 -14.10 -14.60 26.50
CA HIS A 676 -15.32 -15.19 27.01
C HIS A 676 -15.17 -16.72 26.97
N GLU A 677 -16.02 -17.43 27.72
CA GLU A 677 -16.06 -18.88 27.72
C GLU A 677 -17.19 -19.36 26.80
N LEU A 678 -16.87 -19.56 25.53
CA LEU A 678 -17.82 -19.97 24.49
C LEU A 678 -18.51 -21.28 24.87
N ASN A 679 -19.84 -21.23 24.93
CA ASN A 679 -20.69 -22.36 25.29
C ASN A 679 -22.02 -22.27 24.53
N GLY A 680 -22.20 -23.10 23.50
CA GLY A 680 -23.38 -23.05 22.63
C GLY A 680 -24.74 -23.26 23.31
N ALA A 681 -24.78 -23.79 24.54
CA ALA A 681 -26.03 -23.92 25.31
C ALA A 681 -26.40 -22.65 26.09
N LEU A 682 -25.44 -21.77 26.37
CA LEU A 682 -25.65 -20.49 27.06
C LEU A 682 -25.69 -19.31 26.07
N ASP A 683 -24.75 -19.29 25.13
CA ASP A 683 -24.48 -18.13 24.26
C ASP A 683 -25.45 -17.98 23.08
N THR A 684 -26.13 -19.06 22.69
CA THR A 684 -27.18 -19.02 21.66
C THR A 684 -28.54 -18.59 22.23
N ALA A 685 -28.63 -18.29 23.54
CA ALA A 685 -29.87 -17.95 24.25
C ALA A 685 -31.04 -18.94 24.01
N GLY A 686 -30.73 -20.21 23.76
CA GLY A 686 -31.71 -21.25 23.43
C GLY A 686 -32.29 -21.20 22.01
N GLN A 687 -31.74 -20.35 21.13
CA GLN A 687 -32.11 -20.29 19.70
C GLN A 687 -31.34 -21.28 18.81
N SER A 688 -30.35 -21.99 19.37
CA SER A 688 -29.44 -22.90 18.65
C SER A 688 -28.62 -22.28 17.52
N VAL A 689 -28.54 -20.94 17.46
CA VAL A 689 -27.73 -20.17 16.51
C VAL A 689 -26.89 -19.12 17.25
N TRP A 690 -25.67 -18.89 16.77
CA TRP A 690 -24.77 -17.90 17.36
C TRP A 690 -25.22 -16.46 17.05
N PRO A 691 -24.90 -15.47 17.90
CA PRO A 691 -25.49 -14.12 17.80
C PRO A 691 -25.31 -13.41 16.45
N TRP A 692 -24.22 -13.72 15.74
CA TRP A 692 -23.90 -13.17 14.41
C TRP A 692 -24.46 -13.99 13.23
N HIS A 693 -25.08 -15.15 13.45
CA HIS A 693 -25.48 -16.07 12.37
C HIS A 693 -26.48 -15.44 11.39
N GLY A 694 -27.37 -14.55 11.86
CA GLY A 694 -28.26 -13.75 11.00
C GLY A 694 -27.55 -12.79 10.03
N GLN A 695 -26.23 -12.62 10.17
CA GLN A 695 -25.36 -11.83 9.30
C GLN A 695 -24.17 -12.66 8.78
N ALA A 696 -24.22 -14.01 8.87
CA ALA A 696 -23.12 -14.91 8.51
C ALA A 696 -22.54 -14.63 7.11
N ALA A 697 -23.42 -14.50 6.11
CA ALA A 697 -23.04 -14.21 4.73
C ALA A 697 -22.51 -12.78 4.50
N GLU A 698 -22.63 -11.85 5.46
CA GLU A 698 -21.98 -10.54 5.37
C GLU A 698 -20.52 -10.57 5.82
N ILE A 699 -20.15 -11.53 6.69
CA ILE A 699 -18.85 -11.52 7.40
C ILE A 699 -17.70 -11.81 6.44
N THR A 700 -16.73 -10.90 6.41
CA THR A 700 -15.54 -10.94 5.52
C THR A 700 -14.32 -11.59 6.18
N LYS A 701 -14.27 -11.60 7.52
CA LYS A 701 -13.17 -12.10 8.34
C LYS A 701 -13.60 -12.26 9.80
N VAL A 702 -13.00 -13.22 10.51
CA VAL A 702 -13.16 -13.42 11.96
C VAL A 702 -11.83 -13.12 12.68
N VAL A 703 -11.91 -12.51 13.87
CA VAL A 703 -10.78 -12.23 14.77
C VAL A 703 -11.13 -12.66 16.20
N ILE A 704 -10.50 -13.74 16.67
CA ILE A 704 -10.58 -14.22 18.06
C ILE A 704 -9.50 -13.51 18.88
N LYS A 705 -9.83 -13.04 20.08
CA LYS A 705 -8.87 -12.39 21.00
C LYS A 705 -8.24 -13.37 22.00
N PRO A 706 -7.03 -13.09 22.51
CA PRO A 706 -6.38 -13.96 23.50
C PRO A 706 -7.22 -14.15 24.76
N GLY A 707 -7.37 -15.38 25.23
CA GLY A 707 -8.17 -15.68 26.41
C GLY A 707 -9.65 -16.00 26.15
N VAL A 708 -10.09 -16.04 24.89
CA VAL A 708 -11.31 -16.78 24.53
C VAL A 708 -11.08 -18.26 24.83
N THR A 709 -12.01 -18.89 25.53
CA THR A 709 -11.99 -20.31 25.89
C THR A 709 -13.29 -20.97 25.44
N ALA A 710 -13.36 -22.30 25.43
CA ALA A 710 -14.57 -23.01 25.04
C ALA A 710 -14.79 -24.28 25.88
N ARG A 711 -16.06 -24.54 26.24
CA ARG A 711 -16.47 -25.80 26.88
C ARG A 711 -17.82 -26.30 26.39
N GLY A 712 -18.01 -27.61 26.34
CA GLY A 712 -19.25 -28.22 25.86
C GLY A 712 -19.36 -28.16 24.33
N SER A 713 -20.41 -27.53 23.80
CA SER A 713 -20.65 -27.46 22.35
C SER A 713 -20.16 -26.16 21.71
N LEU A 714 -19.45 -26.29 20.60
CA LEU A 714 -19.16 -25.24 19.60
C LEU A 714 -19.93 -25.47 18.29
N HIS A 715 -21.05 -26.21 18.34
CA HIS A 715 -21.89 -26.50 17.17
C HIS A 715 -22.25 -25.20 16.42
N ASN A 716 -22.01 -25.18 15.12
CA ASN A 716 -22.25 -24.06 14.20
C ASN A 716 -21.51 -22.72 14.46
N LEU A 717 -20.42 -22.67 15.23
CA LEU A 717 -19.78 -21.40 15.64
C LEU A 717 -19.47 -20.44 14.45
N PHE A 718 -18.96 -20.98 13.35
CA PHE A 718 -18.60 -20.26 12.13
C PHE A 718 -19.26 -20.85 10.87
N THR A 719 -20.47 -21.40 11.00
CA THR A 719 -21.23 -21.88 9.83
C THR A 719 -21.73 -20.74 8.96
N ASP A 720 -21.82 -20.99 7.65
CA ASP A 720 -22.34 -20.08 6.62
C ASP A 720 -21.59 -18.74 6.49
N LEU A 721 -20.35 -18.65 7.00
CA LEU A 721 -19.45 -17.53 6.76
C LEU A 721 -18.87 -17.60 5.33
N THR A 722 -19.76 -17.60 4.32
CA THR A 722 -19.45 -17.85 2.91
C THR A 722 -18.46 -16.84 2.32
N ASN A 723 -18.49 -15.59 2.79
CA ASN A 723 -17.59 -14.51 2.41
C ASN A 723 -16.35 -14.36 3.31
N ALA A 724 -16.19 -15.20 4.35
CA ALA A 724 -15.04 -15.09 5.25
C ALA A 724 -13.75 -15.59 4.59
N THR A 725 -12.78 -14.69 4.46
CA THR A 725 -11.49 -14.96 3.80
C THR A 725 -10.40 -15.44 4.77
N ALA A 726 -10.54 -15.14 6.05
CA ALA A 726 -9.61 -15.51 7.12
C ALA A 726 -10.30 -15.63 8.49
N VAL A 727 -9.75 -16.49 9.36
CA VAL A 727 -10.07 -16.60 10.79
C VAL A 727 -8.75 -16.47 11.56
N GLU A 728 -8.56 -15.38 12.30
CA GLU A 728 -7.35 -15.11 13.08
C GLU A 728 -7.56 -15.38 14.59
N GLY A 729 -6.51 -15.81 15.29
CA GLY A 729 -6.54 -16.01 16.75
C GLY A 729 -7.01 -17.39 17.23
N LEU A 730 -7.15 -18.37 16.34
CA LEU A 730 -7.51 -19.76 16.69
C LEU A 730 -6.47 -20.47 17.56
N ASP A 731 -5.20 -20.04 17.49
CA ASP A 731 -4.10 -20.48 18.34
C ASP A 731 -4.31 -20.14 19.82
N ALA A 732 -5.11 -19.10 20.11
CA ALA A 732 -5.45 -18.69 21.47
C ALA A 732 -6.77 -19.30 22.00
N LEU A 733 -7.53 -20.02 21.16
CA LEU A 733 -8.80 -20.63 21.55
C LEU A 733 -8.57 -21.98 22.29
N ASN A 734 -8.64 -21.96 23.62
CA ASN A 734 -8.56 -23.21 24.39
C ASN A 734 -9.83 -24.06 24.17
N THR A 735 -9.68 -25.18 23.45
CA THR A 735 -10.73 -26.14 23.09
C THR A 735 -10.76 -27.39 23.97
N SER A 736 -9.89 -27.50 24.99
CA SER A 736 -9.68 -28.77 25.71
C SER A 736 -10.91 -29.34 26.45
N ASP A 737 -11.88 -28.51 26.84
CA ASP A 737 -13.14 -28.93 27.48
C ASP A 737 -14.35 -28.95 26.51
N VAL A 738 -14.10 -28.89 25.20
CA VAL A 738 -15.12 -29.03 24.15
C VAL A 738 -15.44 -30.52 23.91
N THR A 739 -16.73 -30.83 23.85
CA THR A 739 -17.29 -32.16 23.61
C THR A 739 -17.95 -32.29 22.22
N ASP A 740 -18.22 -31.19 21.54
CA ASP A 740 -18.95 -31.16 20.27
C ASP A 740 -18.45 -30.01 19.38
N MET A 741 -18.06 -30.32 18.14
CA MET A 741 -17.59 -29.38 17.11
C MET A 741 -18.39 -29.54 15.79
N ASN A 742 -19.62 -30.06 15.86
CA ASN A 742 -20.48 -30.33 14.72
C ASN A 742 -20.68 -29.06 13.85
N ALA A 743 -20.35 -29.17 12.56
CA ALA A 743 -20.45 -28.14 11.52
C ALA A 743 -19.72 -26.80 11.80
N MET A 744 -18.74 -26.79 12.73
CA MET A 744 -18.08 -25.58 13.25
C MET A 744 -17.59 -24.58 12.18
N PHE A 745 -17.08 -25.04 11.03
CA PHE A 745 -16.64 -24.19 9.89
C PHE A 745 -17.42 -24.50 8.59
N SER A 746 -18.58 -25.16 8.68
CA SER A 746 -19.32 -25.59 7.49
C SER A 746 -19.75 -24.40 6.61
N HIS A 747 -19.68 -24.57 5.29
CA HIS A 747 -19.96 -23.55 4.28
C HIS A 747 -19.06 -22.28 4.33
N CYS A 748 -17.87 -22.32 4.96
CA CYS A 748 -16.83 -21.30 4.81
C CYS A 748 -16.18 -21.29 3.40
N GLN A 749 -16.97 -20.96 2.38
CA GLN A 749 -16.60 -21.13 0.96
C GLN A 749 -15.45 -20.25 0.48
N SER A 750 -15.25 -19.04 1.04
CA SER A 750 -14.15 -18.12 0.68
C SER A 750 -12.86 -18.33 1.47
N LEU A 751 -12.84 -19.27 2.42
CA LEU A 751 -11.70 -19.47 3.32
C LEU A 751 -10.58 -20.24 2.59
N THR A 752 -9.44 -19.59 2.36
CA THR A 752 -8.34 -20.14 1.55
C THR A 752 -7.29 -20.91 2.37
N SER A 753 -7.20 -20.61 3.66
CA SER A 753 -6.34 -21.26 4.66
C SER A 753 -6.99 -21.20 6.04
N LEU A 754 -6.74 -22.21 6.86
CA LEU A 754 -7.30 -22.35 8.21
C LEU A 754 -6.31 -23.14 9.08
N ASP A 755 -5.91 -22.59 10.23
CA ASP A 755 -5.05 -23.28 11.20
C ASP A 755 -5.87 -23.78 12.39
N VAL A 756 -5.97 -25.10 12.50
CA VAL A 756 -6.56 -25.83 13.65
C VAL A 756 -5.52 -26.71 14.35
N SER A 757 -4.24 -26.55 14.05
CA SER A 757 -3.16 -27.38 14.60
C SER A 757 -2.95 -27.21 16.12
N HIS A 758 -3.57 -26.18 16.71
CA HIS A 758 -3.60 -25.92 18.14
C HIS A 758 -4.82 -26.54 18.88
N PHE A 759 -5.81 -27.09 18.17
CA PHE A 759 -7.01 -27.65 18.81
C PHE A 759 -6.72 -28.91 19.61
N ASN A 760 -7.25 -28.98 20.84
CA ASN A 760 -7.25 -30.20 21.65
C ASN A 760 -8.64 -30.84 21.63
N THR A 761 -8.83 -31.83 20.77
CA THR A 761 -10.13 -32.48 20.55
C THR A 761 -10.33 -33.79 21.34
N ALA A 762 -9.46 -34.12 22.30
CA ALA A 762 -9.48 -35.39 23.05
C ALA A 762 -10.74 -35.64 23.92
N ASN A 763 -11.62 -34.64 24.04
CA ASN A 763 -12.92 -34.73 24.70
C ASN A 763 -14.12 -34.71 23.73
N VAL A 764 -13.90 -34.49 22.43
CA VAL A 764 -14.95 -34.34 21.40
C VAL A 764 -15.55 -35.69 21.02
N THR A 765 -16.88 -35.76 20.99
CA THR A 765 -17.67 -36.94 20.59
C THR A 765 -18.34 -36.79 19.23
N ASP A 766 -18.59 -35.55 18.76
CA ASP A 766 -19.16 -35.25 17.44
C ASP A 766 -18.27 -34.28 16.64
N MET A 767 -17.92 -34.67 15.40
CA MET A 767 -17.18 -33.89 14.40
C MET A 767 -17.90 -33.84 13.03
N ASN A 768 -19.19 -34.16 12.99
CA ASN A 768 -20.01 -34.16 11.78
C ASN A 768 -19.92 -32.82 11.04
N SER A 769 -19.79 -32.87 9.71
CA SER A 769 -19.73 -31.72 8.80
C SER A 769 -18.73 -30.60 9.17
N MET A 770 -17.74 -30.83 10.04
CA MET A 770 -16.92 -29.78 10.64
C MET A 770 -16.27 -28.81 9.63
N PHE A 771 -15.86 -29.30 8.46
CA PHE A 771 -15.29 -28.52 7.36
C PHE A 771 -16.09 -28.65 6.04
N ASN A 772 -17.34 -29.13 6.10
CA ASN A 772 -18.16 -29.42 4.92
C ASN A 772 -18.38 -28.17 4.05
N TYR A 773 -18.24 -28.30 2.72
CA TYR A 773 -18.35 -27.21 1.73
C TYR A 773 -17.33 -26.06 1.90
N CYS A 774 -16.20 -26.28 2.59
CA CYS A 774 -15.05 -25.36 2.57
C CYS A 774 -14.27 -25.46 1.24
N THR A 775 -14.92 -25.09 0.13
CA THR A 775 -14.44 -25.34 -1.24
C THR A 775 -13.09 -24.69 -1.57
N SER A 776 -12.78 -23.52 -0.99
CA SER A 776 -11.52 -22.79 -1.25
C SER A 776 -10.31 -23.24 -0.42
N LEU A 777 -10.46 -24.12 0.58
CA LEU A 777 -9.33 -24.57 1.40
C LEU A 777 -8.36 -25.42 0.57
N ASN A 778 -7.11 -24.98 0.49
CA ASN A 778 -6.06 -25.64 -0.31
C ASN A 778 -5.33 -26.75 0.48
N SER A 779 -5.31 -26.63 1.80
CA SER A 779 -4.63 -27.53 2.74
C SER A 779 -5.23 -27.38 4.13
N LEU A 780 -5.31 -28.46 4.90
CA LEU A 780 -5.80 -28.46 6.28
C LEU A 780 -4.94 -29.37 7.16
N ASN A 781 -4.43 -28.87 8.28
CA ASN A 781 -3.59 -29.63 9.21
C ASN A 781 -4.41 -30.09 10.43
N VAL A 782 -4.86 -31.35 10.42
CA VAL A 782 -5.61 -31.98 11.53
C VAL A 782 -4.73 -32.89 12.41
N SER A 783 -3.40 -32.78 12.33
CA SER A 783 -2.47 -33.68 13.05
C SER A 783 -2.58 -33.63 14.59
N SER A 784 -3.16 -32.57 15.15
CA SER A 784 -3.45 -32.42 16.59
C SER A 784 -4.70 -33.17 17.08
N PHE A 785 -5.54 -33.70 16.18
CA PHE A 785 -6.88 -34.15 16.55
C PHE A 785 -6.87 -35.50 17.27
N GLY A 786 -7.28 -35.50 18.55
CA GLY A 786 -7.44 -36.68 19.38
C GLY A 786 -8.83 -37.31 19.23
N THR A 787 -9.09 -38.01 18.13
CA THR A 787 -10.44 -38.48 17.77
C THR A 787 -10.95 -39.72 18.55
N ASN A 788 -10.24 -40.19 19.57
CA ASN A 788 -10.49 -41.45 20.28
C ASN A 788 -11.79 -41.52 21.13
N LYS A 789 -12.65 -40.50 21.08
CA LYS A 789 -14.00 -40.48 21.67
C LYS A 789 -15.09 -40.18 20.63
N VAL A 790 -14.72 -39.89 19.38
CA VAL A 790 -15.64 -39.49 18.33
C VAL A 790 -16.48 -40.69 17.90
N THR A 791 -17.80 -40.52 17.89
CA THR A 791 -18.76 -41.56 17.45
C THR A 791 -19.32 -41.30 16.06
N SER A 792 -19.07 -40.12 15.48
CA SER A 792 -19.65 -39.68 14.20
C SER A 792 -18.69 -38.73 13.46
N MET A 793 -18.42 -39.02 12.19
CA MET A 793 -17.56 -38.21 11.28
C MET A 793 -18.27 -37.94 9.94
N ARG A 794 -19.60 -37.96 9.95
CA ARG A 794 -20.47 -37.77 8.79
C ARG A 794 -20.11 -36.49 8.05
N GLY A 795 -19.82 -36.58 6.76
CA GLY A 795 -19.55 -35.41 5.91
C GLY A 795 -18.37 -34.51 6.34
N MET A 796 -17.49 -34.95 7.26
CA MET A 796 -16.51 -34.07 7.94
C MET A 796 -15.65 -33.23 6.98
N PHE A 797 -15.29 -33.78 5.81
CA PHE A 797 -14.53 -33.10 4.76
C PHE A 797 -15.29 -33.05 3.41
N GLN A 798 -16.60 -33.31 3.40
CA GLN A 798 -17.40 -33.35 2.18
C GLN A 798 -17.29 -32.03 1.41
N ALA A 799 -17.02 -32.11 0.11
CA ALA A 799 -16.88 -30.99 -0.82
C ALA A 799 -15.79 -29.96 -0.44
N CYS A 800 -14.75 -30.38 0.29
CA CYS A 800 -13.48 -29.66 0.37
C CYS A 800 -12.69 -29.77 -0.95
N THR A 801 -13.24 -29.21 -2.03
CA THR A 801 -12.83 -29.48 -3.42
C THR A 801 -11.36 -29.19 -3.74
N ASN A 802 -10.74 -28.21 -3.07
CA ASN A 802 -9.36 -27.78 -3.36
C ASN A 802 -8.29 -28.49 -2.51
N ILE A 803 -8.65 -29.29 -1.50
CA ILE A 803 -7.67 -30.02 -0.68
C ILE A 803 -7.05 -31.15 -1.52
N THR A 804 -5.74 -31.07 -1.77
CA THR A 804 -5.05 -32.04 -2.64
C THR A 804 -4.38 -33.21 -1.90
N GLU A 805 -4.03 -33.02 -0.63
CA GLU A 805 -3.52 -34.06 0.28
C GLU A 805 -4.10 -33.82 1.70
N LEU A 806 -4.33 -34.91 2.45
CA LEU A 806 -4.85 -34.88 3.81
C LEU A 806 -4.21 -36.01 4.64
N ASP A 807 -3.59 -35.68 5.78
CA ASP A 807 -3.00 -36.66 6.70
C ASP A 807 -3.94 -36.95 7.86
N LEU A 808 -4.34 -38.22 7.98
CA LEU A 808 -5.26 -38.75 9.00
C LEU A 808 -4.59 -39.85 9.84
N SER A 809 -3.26 -39.94 9.83
CA SER A 809 -2.49 -40.99 10.52
C SER A 809 -2.75 -41.04 12.03
N ASN A 810 -3.06 -39.90 12.66
CA ASN A 810 -3.37 -39.79 14.09
C ASN A 810 -4.84 -40.11 14.44
N PHE A 811 -5.74 -40.33 13.46
CA PHE A 811 -7.16 -40.55 13.74
C PHE A 811 -7.41 -41.95 14.33
N ASN A 812 -7.94 -42.01 15.55
CA ASN A 812 -8.45 -43.23 16.17
C ASN A 812 -9.96 -43.33 15.97
N THR A 813 -10.37 -44.02 14.91
CA THR A 813 -11.78 -44.12 14.49
C THR A 813 -12.55 -45.28 15.14
N GLY A 814 -11.99 -45.96 16.15
CA GLY A 814 -12.52 -47.21 16.71
C GLY A 814 -13.90 -47.16 17.38
N LEU A 815 -14.44 -45.98 17.64
CA LEU A 815 -15.80 -45.76 18.18
C LEU A 815 -16.77 -45.12 17.17
N VAL A 816 -16.29 -44.78 15.97
CA VAL A 816 -17.09 -44.10 14.94
C VAL A 816 -18.07 -45.10 14.32
N GLN A 817 -19.35 -44.71 14.30
CA GLN A 817 -20.46 -45.48 13.73
C GLN A 817 -20.88 -44.95 12.36
N ASP A 818 -20.94 -43.63 12.19
CA ASP A 818 -21.29 -42.97 10.93
C ASP A 818 -20.05 -42.34 10.27
N PHE A 819 -19.66 -42.89 9.11
CA PHE A 819 -18.65 -42.38 8.18
C PHE A 819 -19.28 -41.87 6.85
N SER A 820 -20.61 -41.81 6.75
CA SER A 820 -21.28 -41.47 5.50
C SER A 820 -20.88 -40.07 5.01
N PHE A 821 -20.72 -39.94 3.70
CA PHE A 821 -20.26 -38.73 3.01
C PHE A 821 -18.87 -38.19 3.43
N MET A 822 -18.10 -38.84 4.32
CA MET A 822 -16.92 -38.24 4.98
C MET A 822 -15.91 -37.57 4.03
N PHE A 823 -15.68 -38.15 2.85
CA PHE A 823 -14.81 -37.60 1.79
C PHE A 823 -15.55 -37.32 0.47
N ASN A 824 -16.88 -37.35 0.46
CA ASN A 824 -17.68 -37.13 -0.75
C ASN A 824 -17.33 -35.80 -1.43
N GLU A 825 -17.31 -35.76 -2.76
CA GLU A 825 -17.03 -34.54 -3.56
C GLU A 825 -15.66 -33.88 -3.28
N MET A 826 -14.68 -34.57 -2.65
CA MET A 826 -13.30 -34.08 -2.53
C MET A 826 -12.53 -34.19 -3.87
N HIS A 827 -13.02 -33.49 -4.89
CA HIS A 827 -12.59 -33.59 -6.29
C HIS A 827 -11.09 -33.40 -6.52
N GLY A 828 -10.40 -32.62 -5.67
CA GLY A 828 -8.97 -32.34 -5.78
C GLY A 828 -8.04 -33.33 -5.06
N LEU A 829 -8.56 -34.25 -4.24
CA LEU A 829 -7.75 -35.09 -3.36
C LEU A 829 -7.02 -36.19 -4.15
N LYS A 830 -5.69 -36.06 -4.25
CA LYS A 830 -4.82 -36.95 -5.05
C LYS A 830 -4.31 -38.16 -4.27
N LYS A 831 -4.39 -38.11 -2.94
CA LYS A 831 -3.85 -39.12 -2.04
C LYS A 831 -4.63 -39.12 -0.72
N LEU A 832 -5.06 -40.30 -0.31
CA LEU A 832 -5.78 -40.53 0.94
C LEU A 832 -5.30 -41.83 1.57
N ASN A 833 -4.86 -41.78 2.83
CA ASN A 833 -4.47 -42.97 3.59
C ASN A 833 -5.47 -43.21 4.73
N VAL A 834 -6.22 -44.30 4.65
CA VAL A 834 -7.16 -44.76 5.70
C VAL A 834 -6.76 -46.12 6.29
N THR A 835 -5.54 -46.60 6.03
CA THR A 835 -5.05 -47.89 6.57
C THR A 835 -4.92 -47.90 8.11
N SER A 836 -4.89 -46.72 8.75
CA SER A 836 -4.97 -46.56 10.21
C SER A 836 -6.39 -46.72 10.77
N PHE A 837 -7.44 -46.64 9.95
CA PHE A 837 -8.82 -46.60 10.44
C PHE A 837 -9.26 -47.96 10.99
N ASN A 838 -9.82 -47.94 12.20
CA ASN A 838 -10.47 -49.09 12.82
C ASN A 838 -11.99 -48.96 12.64
N THR A 839 -12.53 -49.53 11.57
CA THR A 839 -13.98 -49.44 11.26
C THR A 839 -14.84 -50.52 11.93
N THR A 840 -14.33 -51.23 12.95
CA THR A 840 -15.09 -52.30 13.64
C THR A 840 -16.41 -51.85 14.27
N SER A 841 -16.55 -50.57 14.62
CA SER A 841 -17.80 -49.99 15.15
C SER A 841 -18.70 -49.36 14.08
N ALA A 842 -18.28 -49.36 12.81
CA ALA A 842 -18.99 -48.68 11.73
C ALA A 842 -20.33 -49.35 11.38
N THR A 843 -21.38 -48.55 11.28
CA THR A 843 -22.72 -48.95 10.82
C THR A 843 -23.09 -48.31 9.48
N ASP A 844 -22.60 -47.11 9.17
CA ASP A 844 -22.90 -46.40 7.92
C ASP A 844 -21.61 -45.92 7.21
N MET A 845 -21.49 -46.25 5.92
CA MET A 845 -20.43 -45.83 4.99
C MET A 845 -21.01 -45.28 3.66
N THR A 846 -22.29 -44.89 3.66
CA THR A 846 -23.00 -44.37 2.48
C THR A 846 -22.24 -43.22 1.82
N VAL A 847 -21.97 -43.30 0.52
CA VAL A 847 -21.35 -42.23 -0.29
C VAL A 847 -19.96 -41.79 0.23
N MET A 848 -19.27 -42.60 1.07
CA MET A 848 -18.05 -42.21 1.79
C MET A 848 -16.87 -41.76 0.89
N PHE A 849 -16.69 -42.37 -0.28
CA PHE A 849 -15.63 -42.10 -1.27
C PHE A 849 -16.19 -41.82 -2.67
N ALA A 850 -17.39 -41.23 -2.74
CA ALA A 850 -18.02 -40.85 -4.00
C ALA A 850 -17.46 -39.53 -4.56
N HIS A 851 -17.57 -39.36 -5.88
CA HIS A 851 -17.16 -38.15 -6.61
C HIS A 851 -15.69 -37.73 -6.41
N MET A 852 -14.82 -38.72 -6.19
CA MET A 852 -13.36 -38.55 -6.04
C MET A 852 -12.69 -38.44 -7.41
N ASN A 853 -12.87 -37.30 -8.07
CA ASN A 853 -12.52 -37.07 -9.47
C ASN A 853 -11.04 -37.31 -9.86
N VAL A 854 -10.09 -37.25 -8.90
CA VAL A 854 -8.65 -37.43 -9.18
C VAL A 854 -7.94 -38.47 -8.30
N LEU A 855 -8.64 -39.13 -7.36
CA LEU A 855 -8.01 -40.08 -6.44
C LEU A 855 -7.62 -41.36 -7.23
N PRO A 856 -6.33 -41.72 -7.35
CA PRO A 856 -5.88 -42.80 -8.21
C PRO A 856 -5.97 -44.18 -7.54
N ASN A 857 -5.73 -44.23 -6.23
CA ASN A 857 -5.68 -45.47 -5.45
C ASN A 857 -6.35 -45.30 -4.08
N LEU A 858 -6.87 -46.41 -3.55
CA LEU A 858 -7.46 -46.48 -2.21
C LEU A 858 -7.17 -47.85 -1.58
N ASP A 859 -6.68 -47.84 -0.34
CA ASP A 859 -6.39 -49.04 0.45
C ASP A 859 -7.34 -49.15 1.65
N LEU A 860 -8.24 -50.13 1.58
CA LEU A 860 -9.22 -50.47 2.60
C LEU A 860 -8.86 -51.82 3.28
N SER A 861 -7.60 -52.25 3.23
CA SER A 861 -7.13 -53.52 3.82
C SER A 861 -7.36 -53.64 5.33
N SER A 862 -7.41 -52.51 6.04
CA SER A 862 -7.74 -52.42 7.47
C SER A 862 -9.24 -52.49 7.79
N PHE A 863 -10.12 -52.26 6.80
CA PHE A 863 -11.54 -52.08 7.06
C PHE A 863 -12.20 -53.40 7.49
N ASN A 864 -13.01 -53.32 8.56
CA ASN A 864 -13.90 -54.40 8.96
C ASN A 864 -15.34 -53.91 8.84
N THR A 865 -16.06 -54.40 7.85
CA THR A 865 -17.42 -53.93 7.53
C THR A 865 -18.51 -54.85 8.07
N SER A 866 -18.18 -55.77 8.98
CA SER A 866 -19.12 -56.77 9.52
C SER A 866 -20.32 -56.21 10.31
N ASN A 867 -20.21 -54.97 10.80
CA ASN A 867 -21.30 -54.25 11.46
C ASN A 867 -21.98 -53.19 10.55
N VAL A 868 -21.50 -53.00 9.31
CA VAL A 868 -22.01 -51.97 8.40
C VAL A 868 -23.36 -52.41 7.83
N THR A 869 -24.41 -51.65 8.16
CA THR A 869 -25.78 -51.87 7.66
C THR A 869 -26.04 -51.14 6.34
N THR A 870 -25.29 -50.08 6.04
CA THR A 870 -25.49 -49.26 4.83
C THR A 870 -24.16 -48.83 4.21
N MET A 871 -24.01 -49.05 2.90
CA MET A 871 -22.79 -48.75 2.12
C MET A 871 -23.14 -48.27 0.70
N THR A 872 -24.36 -47.76 0.51
CA THR A 872 -24.89 -47.37 -0.79
C THR A 872 -24.01 -46.30 -1.43
N SER A 873 -23.69 -46.47 -2.72
CA SER A 873 -22.93 -45.52 -3.54
C SER A 873 -21.55 -45.13 -2.99
N MET A 874 -20.95 -45.95 -2.12
CA MET A 874 -19.63 -45.72 -1.47
C MET A 874 -18.52 -45.26 -2.43
N PHE A 875 -18.50 -45.72 -3.69
CA PHE A 875 -17.51 -45.35 -4.72
C PHE A 875 -18.12 -44.66 -5.96
N GLU A 876 -19.38 -44.22 -5.88
CA GLU A 876 -20.10 -43.71 -7.05
C GLU A 876 -19.39 -42.50 -7.68
N GLY A 877 -19.26 -42.51 -9.01
CA GLY A 877 -18.76 -41.35 -9.75
C GLY A 877 -17.31 -40.94 -9.44
N SER A 878 -16.43 -41.90 -9.08
CA SER A 878 -15.00 -41.68 -8.83
C SER A 878 -14.10 -42.14 -10.01
N PRO A 879 -14.09 -41.42 -11.17
CA PRO A 879 -13.60 -41.89 -12.48
C PRO A 879 -12.07 -41.99 -12.63
N LYS A 880 -11.30 -41.93 -11.55
CA LYS A 880 -9.84 -42.10 -11.56
C LYS A 880 -9.32 -43.18 -10.61
N LEU A 881 -10.19 -43.78 -9.79
CA LEU A 881 -9.83 -44.87 -8.88
C LEU A 881 -9.48 -46.13 -9.69
N TRP A 882 -8.20 -46.29 -10.02
CA TRP A 882 -7.69 -47.39 -10.86
C TRP A 882 -7.05 -48.51 -10.06
N GLN A 883 -6.78 -48.31 -8.77
CA GLN A 883 -6.26 -49.33 -7.85
C GLN A 883 -7.08 -49.35 -6.54
N LEU A 884 -7.60 -50.51 -6.18
CA LEU A 884 -8.38 -50.73 -4.96
C LEU A 884 -7.86 -51.95 -4.19
N THR A 885 -7.52 -51.79 -2.93
CA THR A 885 -7.14 -52.90 -2.03
C THR A 885 -8.24 -53.15 -1.00
N LEU A 886 -8.66 -54.41 -0.87
CA LEU A 886 -9.68 -54.87 0.08
C LEU A 886 -9.08 -55.92 1.03
N GLY A 887 -9.39 -55.84 2.31
CA GLY A 887 -8.99 -56.80 3.34
C GLY A 887 -9.95 -57.98 3.44
N GLY A 888 -9.54 -59.04 4.14
CA GLY A 888 -10.40 -60.21 4.40
C GLY A 888 -11.68 -59.90 5.19
N SER A 889 -11.74 -58.75 5.86
CA SER A 889 -12.92 -58.25 6.59
C SER A 889 -13.67 -57.13 5.84
N THR A 890 -13.20 -56.73 4.65
CA THR A 890 -13.78 -55.65 3.85
C THR A 890 -14.81 -56.21 2.88
N LYS A 891 -16.06 -56.30 3.33
CA LYS A 891 -17.20 -56.83 2.59
C LYS A 891 -17.96 -55.67 1.93
N LEU A 892 -18.06 -55.69 0.59
CA LEU A 892 -18.77 -54.65 -0.17
C LEU A 892 -20.23 -55.06 -0.42
N ALA A 893 -21.17 -54.14 -0.16
CA ALA A 893 -22.58 -54.32 -0.48
C ALA A 893 -22.81 -54.37 -2.01
N SER A 894 -23.96 -54.87 -2.47
CA SER A 894 -24.25 -54.98 -3.92
C SER A 894 -24.42 -53.63 -4.63
N ASP A 895 -24.73 -52.59 -3.87
CA ASP A 895 -25.05 -51.22 -4.27
C ASP A 895 -23.93 -50.22 -3.96
N ASN A 896 -22.69 -50.72 -3.76
CA ASN A 896 -21.52 -49.92 -3.33
C ASN A 896 -21.02 -48.87 -4.35
N GLY A 897 -21.57 -48.81 -5.56
CA GLY A 897 -21.22 -47.80 -6.58
C GLY A 897 -19.91 -48.02 -7.36
N LEU A 898 -19.12 -49.06 -7.08
CA LEU A 898 -17.92 -49.38 -7.88
C LEU A 898 -18.32 -49.81 -9.30
N THR A 899 -17.68 -49.20 -10.30
CA THR A 899 -17.92 -49.45 -11.72
C THR A 899 -16.71 -50.10 -12.41
N ASP A 900 -16.95 -50.70 -13.57
CA ASP A 900 -15.88 -51.15 -14.47
C ASP A 900 -15.33 -49.97 -15.28
N PRO A 901 -14.01 -49.95 -15.59
CA PRO A 901 -13.37 -48.83 -16.28
C PRO A 901 -13.77 -48.74 -17.75
N ALA A 902 -13.85 -47.52 -18.27
CA ALA A 902 -14.02 -47.31 -19.71
C ALA A 902 -12.73 -47.65 -20.48
N LEU A 903 -12.88 -48.28 -21.65
CA LEU A 903 -11.76 -48.59 -22.55
C LEU A 903 -11.01 -47.32 -22.97
N GLN A 904 -9.68 -47.40 -23.08
CA GLN A 904 -8.78 -46.26 -23.33
C GLN A 904 -8.79 -45.15 -22.26
N THR A 905 -9.37 -45.35 -21.07
CA THR A 905 -9.19 -44.40 -19.97
C THR A 905 -7.72 -44.29 -19.60
N GLU A 906 -7.21 -43.06 -19.52
CA GLU A 906 -5.81 -42.78 -19.18
C GLU A 906 -5.58 -42.83 -17.66
N ILE A 907 -4.55 -43.57 -17.27
CA ILE A 907 -4.00 -43.70 -15.93
C ILE A 907 -2.62 -43.04 -15.95
N SER A 908 -2.28 -42.26 -14.94
CA SER A 908 -0.97 -41.59 -14.84
C SER A 908 -0.34 -41.91 -13.49
N ASP A 909 0.79 -42.62 -13.49
CA ASP A 909 1.51 -42.97 -12.24
C ASP A 909 3.01 -43.06 -12.48
N ALA A 910 3.82 -42.68 -11.47
CA ALA A 910 5.28 -42.69 -11.48
C ALA A 910 5.97 -42.04 -12.71
N GLY A 911 5.30 -41.11 -13.41
CA GLY A 911 5.78 -40.50 -14.65
C GLY A 911 5.58 -41.37 -15.91
N VAL A 912 4.70 -42.37 -15.83
CA VAL A 912 4.32 -43.29 -16.90
C VAL A 912 2.81 -43.19 -17.13
N THR A 913 2.40 -43.27 -18.40
CA THR A 913 0.99 -43.19 -18.79
C THR A 913 0.49 -44.57 -19.20
N TYR A 914 -0.52 -45.10 -18.53
CA TYR A 914 -1.13 -46.38 -18.88
C TYR A 914 -2.54 -46.18 -19.45
N TYR A 915 -3.02 -47.14 -20.23
CA TYR A 915 -4.36 -47.12 -20.81
C TYR A 915 -5.09 -48.43 -20.55
N VAL A 916 -6.38 -48.32 -20.23
CA VAL A 916 -7.29 -49.46 -20.07
C VAL A 916 -7.47 -50.20 -21.40
N THR A 917 -7.01 -51.45 -21.47
CA THR A 917 -7.09 -52.31 -22.66
C THR A 917 -8.28 -53.26 -22.68
N ASN A 918 -8.89 -53.48 -21.52
CA ASN A 918 -10.09 -54.29 -21.34
C ASN A 918 -10.95 -53.58 -20.28
N PRO A 919 -12.27 -53.33 -20.50
CA PRO A 919 -13.12 -52.59 -19.58
C PRO A 919 -13.51 -53.45 -18.36
N GLN A 920 -12.51 -53.83 -17.57
CA GLN A 920 -12.59 -54.67 -16.38
C GLN A 920 -11.47 -54.31 -15.40
N TRP A 921 -11.63 -54.72 -14.16
CA TRP A 921 -10.55 -54.82 -13.19
C TRP A 921 -9.75 -56.12 -13.38
N ARG A 922 -8.58 -56.20 -12.77
CA ARG A 922 -7.72 -57.40 -12.71
C ARG A 922 -7.06 -57.48 -11.33
N GLU A 923 -7.05 -58.69 -10.76
CA GLU A 923 -6.34 -58.96 -9.50
C GLU A 923 -4.82 -58.91 -9.72
N VAL A 924 -4.06 -58.27 -8.84
CA VAL A 924 -2.59 -58.18 -8.96
C VAL A 924 -1.94 -59.56 -8.82
N GLY A 925 -2.43 -60.38 -7.87
CA GLY A 925 -1.92 -61.72 -7.60
C GLY A 925 -0.43 -61.72 -7.26
N ASN A 926 0.34 -62.58 -7.91
CA ASN A 926 1.81 -62.64 -7.77
C ASN A 926 2.55 -61.64 -8.69
N GLY A 927 1.83 -60.70 -9.31
CA GLY A 927 2.38 -59.67 -10.21
C GLY A 927 2.69 -58.35 -9.49
N THR A 928 2.62 -57.25 -10.23
CA THR A 928 2.71 -55.87 -9.68
C THR A 928 1.49 -55.05 -10.09
N VAL A 929 1.30 -53.85 -9.52
CA VAL A 929 0.16 -52.97 -9.87
C VAL A 929 0.15 -52.54 -11.35
N HIS A 930 1.31 -52.54 -12.02
CA HIS A 930 1.44 -52.24 -13.45
C HIS A 930 1.65 -53.48 -14.33
N GLU A 931 1.89 -54.65 -13.71
CA GLU A 931 2.01 -55.96 -14.36
C GLU A 931 1.19 -57.00 -13.58
N PRO A 932 -0.15 -56.83 -13.50
CA PRO A 932 -1.03 -57.71 -12.72
C PRO A 932 -1.11 -59.12 -13.32
N ALA A 933 -0.81 -60.13 -12.50
CA ALA A 933 -0.73 -61.53 -12.93
C ALA A 933 -2.02 -62.35 -12.66
N GLY A 934 -3.02 -61.75 -12.01
CA GLY A 934 -4.29 -62.40 -11.70
C GLY A 934 -5.33 -62.30 -12.81
N ASN A 935 -6.52 -62.83 -12.52
CA ASN A 935 -7.64 -62.87 -13.46
C ASN A 935 -8.33 -61.51 -13.56
N ALA A 936 -8.88 -61.22 -14.75
CA ALA A 936 -9.79 -60.09 -14.95
C ALA A 936 -11.15 -60.38 -14.29
N LYS A 937 -11.80 -59.33 -13.76
CA LYS A 937 -13.04 -59.36 -12.98
C LYS A 937 -13.85 -58.10 -13.26
N THR A 938 -15.17 -58.20 -13.28
CA THR A 938 -16.04 -57.02 -13.20
C THR A 938 -16.09 -56.47 -11.78
N ALA A 939 -16.45 -55.19 -11.61
CA ALA A 939 -16.69 -54.59 -10.30
C ALA A 939 -17.73 -55.39 -9.47
N ALA A 940 -18.78 -55.89 -10.12
CA ALA A 940 -19.77 -56.78 -9.49
C ALA A 940 -19.18 -58.13 -9.03
N GLN A 941 -18.21 -58.69 -9.77
CA GLN A 941 -17.47 -59.88 -9.35
C GLN A 941 -16.54 -59.59 -8.16
N ILE A 942 -15.90 -58.41 -8.10
CA ILE A 942 -15.12 -57.98 -6.92
C ILE A 942 -16.02 -57.87 -5.69
N ALA A 943 -17.19 -57.23 -5.81
CA ALA A 943 -18.14 -57.13 -4.70
C ALA A 943 -18.60 -58.51 -4.20
N ALA A 944 -19.02 -59.39 -5.11
CA ALA A 944 -19.43 -60.76 -4.76
C ALA A 944 -18.29 -61.62 -4.18
N GLU A 945 -17.06 -61.43 -4.67
CA GLU A 945 -15.87 -62.12 -4.16
C GLU A 945 -15.48 -61.64 -2.76
N SER A 946 -15.58 -60.33 -2.49
CA SER A 946 -15.26 -59.72 -1.19
C SER A 946 -16.00 -60.40 -0.03
N GLN A 947 -17.26 -60.82 -0.26
CA GLN A 947 -18.10 -61.53 0.70
C GLN A 947 -17.40 -62.78 1.27
N THR A 948 -16.73 -63.56 0.41
CA THR A 948 -16.10 -64.85 0.79
C THR A 948 -14.58 -64.78 0.97
N ALA A 949 -13.92 -63.72 0.50
CA ALA A 949 -12.48 -63.54 0.66
C ALA A 949 -12.05 -63.43 2.14
N THR A 950 -10.94 -64.08 2.49
CA THR A 950 -10.34 -64.06 3.84
C THR A 950 -8.93 -63.47 3.89
N ALA A 951 -8.29 -63.28 2.72
CA ALA A 951 -7.00 -62.65 2.57
C ALA A 951 -7.14 -61.30 1.87
N THR A 952 -6.21 -60.38 2.15
CA THR A 952 -6.13 -59.08 1.47
C THR A 952 -5.85 -59.26 -0.03
N ARG A 953 -6.56 -58.50 -0.88
CA ARG A 953 -6.39 -58.50 -2.34
C ARG A 953 -6.33 -57.08 -2.88
N THR A 954 -5.43 -56.86 -3.84
CA THR A 954 -5.37 -55.63 -4.62
C THR A 954 -5.86 -55.90 -6.04
N TYR A 955 -6.75 -55.04 -6.51
CA TYR A 955 -7.28 -55.02 -7.86
C TYR A 955 -6.83 -53.72 -8.54
N VAL A 956 -6.51 -53.80 -9.83
CA VAL A 956 -6.16 -52.67 -10.69
C VAL A 956 -7.00 -52.69 -11.96
N TRP A 957 -7.14 -51.58 -12.69
CA TRP A 957 -7.71 -51.64 -14.05
C TRP A 957 -6.80 -52.46 -14.99
N ASP A 958 -7.41 -53.17 -15.95
CA ASP A 958 -6.69 -54.03 -16.89
C ASP A 958 -5.96 -53.18 -17.97
N GLN A 959 -4.65 -52.94 -17.78
CA GLN A 959 -3.91 -51.82 -18.37
C GLN A 959 -2.59 -52.18 -19.08
N VAL A 960 -2.13 -51.33 -20.00
CA VAL A 960 -0.77 -51.38 -20.60
C VAL A 960 -0.10 -50.00 -20.63
N GLY A 961 1.24 -49.97 -20.56
CA GLY A 961 2.03 -48.74 -20.39
C GLY A 961 2.60 -48.10 -21.67
N LYS A 962 2.60 -46.76 -21.68
CA LYS A 962 3.15 -45.85 -22.69
C LYS A 962 4.03 -44.80 -21.99
N GLN A 963 5.11 -44.38 -22.65
CA GLN A 963 5.97 -43.30 -22.20
C GLN A 963 6.35 -42.41 -23.36
N THR A 964 6.64 -41.14 -23.08
CA THR A 964 7.13 -40.18 -24.07
C THR A 964 8.42 -39.58 -23.56
N ILE A 965 9.46 -39.58 -24.41
CA ILE A 965 10.75 -38.95 -24.18
C ILE A 965 10.91 -37.84 -25.21
N THR A 966 11.21 -36.64 -24.76
CA THR A 966 11.45 -35.48 -25.64
C THR A 966 12.95 -35.18 -25.68
N ALA A 967 13.52 -35.07 -26.88
CA ALA A 967 14.88 -34.62 -27.13
C ALA A 967 14.86 -33.35 -28.00
N THR A 968 15.83 -32.46 -27.84
CA THR A 968 15.94 -31.24 -28.65
C THR A 968 17.39 -31.10 -29.12
N ASN A 969 17.60 -31.20 -30.43
CA ASN A 969 18.93 -31.26 -31.05
C ASN A 969 19.09 -30.18 -32.13
N GLY A 970 20.27 -29.55 -32.18
CA GLY A 970 20.65 -28.57 -33.20
C GLY A 970 21.10 -29.20 -34.52
N ILE A 971 20.74 -28.58 -35.64
CA ILE A 971 21.08 -28.95 -37.01
C ILE A 971 21.78 -27.75 -37.66
N ASP A 972 23.01 -27.92 -38.14
CA ASP A 972 23.75 -26.83 -38.80
C ASP A 972 23.38 -26.70 -40.28
N PHE A 973 23.05 -25.48 -40.71
CA PHE A 973 22.79 -25.15 -42.12
C PHE A 973 23.91 -24.30 -42.76
N GLY A 974 25.01 -24.05 -42.04
CA GLY A 974 26.23 -23.45 -42.59
C GLY A 974 26.08 -21.98 -43.00
N SER A 975 27.05 -21.49 -43.79
CA SER A 975 27.15 -20.09 -44.22
C SER A 975 27.37 -19.99 -45.73
N HIS A 976 26.35 -19.59 -46.47
CA HIS A 976 26.35 -19.56 -47.93
C HIS A 976 25.88 -18.21 -48.48
N GLN A 977 26.47 -17.79 -49.60
CA GLN A 977 26.02 -16.64 -50.39
C GLN A 977 24.74 -17.01 -51.16
N ALA A 978 23.97 -16.01 -51.59
CA ALA A 978 22.60 -16.19 -52.08
C ALA A 978 22.46 -17.24 -53.21
N PRO A 979 21.53 -18.20 -53.09
CA PRO A 979 21.21 -19.16 -54.15
C PRO A 979 20.78 -18.49 -55.45
N LEU A 980 21.21 -19.06 -56.57
CA LEU A 980 20.47 -18.96 -57.83
C LEU A 980 19.21 -19.85 -57.75
N GLN A 981 18.24 -19.64 -58.66
CA GLN A 981 17.03 -20.47 -58.66
C GLN A 981 17.36 -21.92 -59.02
N HIS A 982 16.78 -22.87 -58.28
CA HIS A 982 16.94 -24.33 -58.44
C HIS A 982 18.34 -24.90 -58.14
N GLU A 983 18.82 -24.72 -56.91
CA GLU A 983 19.80 -25.61 -56.28
C GLU A 983 19.16 -26.40 -55.12
N GLU A 984 19.46 -27.70 -55.01
CA GLU A 984 19.02 -28.57 -53.92
C GLU A 984 20.12 -28.63 -52.85
N TYR A 985 19.83 -28.14 -51.65
CA TYR A 985 20.81 -28.11 -50.56
C TYR A 985 20.64 -29.33 -49.64
N ASN A 986 21.47 -30.34 -49.91
CA ASN A 986 21.54 -31.57 -49.13
C ASN A 986 22.41 -31.34 -47.88
N SER A 987 21.82 -31.45 -46.69
CA SER A 987 22.57 -31.35 -45.43
C SER A 987 23.16 -32.71 -45.05
N SER A 988 24.38 -32.74 -44.53
CA SER A 988 25.02 -34.00 -44.10
C SER A 988 24.15 -34.73 -43.07
N SER A 989 23.88 -36.01 -43.32
CA SER A 989 22.93 -36.83 -42.55
C SER A 989 23.14 -36.70 -41.04
N GLN A 990 22.15 -36.15 -40.34
CA GLN A 990 22.17 -35.99 -38.89
C GLN A 990 21.79 -37.32 -38.22
N SER A 991 22.57 -37.77 -37.24
CA SER A 991 22.33 -39.01 -36.50
C SER A 991 21.96 -38.72 -35.04
N PHE A 992 20.76 -39.12 -34.66
CA PHE A 992 20.24 -38.94 -33.30
C PHE A 992 20.35 -40.25 -32.51
N ASN A 993 21.24 -40.28 -31.51
CA ASN A 993 21.41 -41.43 -30.63
C ASN A 993 20.37 -41.39 -29.50
N LEU A 994 19.41 -42.31 -29.48
CA LEU A 994 18.50 -42.49 -28.35
C LEU A 994 19.09 -43.54 -27.39
N THR A 995 19.60 -43.06 -26.25
CA THR A 995 20.06 -43.93 -25.15
C THR A 995 19.09 -43.81 -23.97
N ASP A 996 18.16 -44.76 -23.87
CA ASP A 996 17.29 -44.90 -22.70
C ASP A 996 17.77 -46.03 -21.78
N ASN A 997 18.40 -45.61 -20.67
CA ASN A 997 18.98 -46.48 -19.63
C ASN A 997 18.04 -46.70 -18.44
N ARG A 998 16.76 -46.30 -18.50
CA ARG A 998 15.85 -46.37 -17.34
C ARG A 998 15.45 -47.81 -17.03
N ASN A 999 15.54 -48.20 -15.74
CA ASN A 999 15.28 -49.56 -15.24
C ASN A 999 13.95 -50.18 -15.72
N VAL A 1000 12.92 -49.36 -15.92
CA VAL A 1000 11.58 -49.75 -16.42
C VAL A 1000 11.60 -50.55 -17.73
N ARG A 1001 12.69 -50.44 -18.51
CA ARG A 1001 12.87 -51.07 -19.82
C ARG A 1001 13.49 -52.48 -19.76
N ASN A 1002 14.13 -52.83 -18.65
CA ASN A 1002 14.88 -54.09 -18.51
C ASN A 1002 13.97 -55.31 -18.75
N GLY A 1003 14.42 -56.24 -19.60
CA GLY A 1003 13.69 -57.47 -19.94
C GLY A 1003 12.48 -57.31 -20.89
N LYS A 1004 12.10 -56.09 -21.30
CA LYS A 1004 10.87 -55.82 -22.06
C LYS A 1004 11.09 -55.46 -23.53
N ARG A 1005 10.07 -55.68 -24.36
CA ARG A 1005 10.00 -55.20 -25.74
C ARG A 1005 9.18 -53.92 -25.80
N TRP A 1006 9.65 -52.96 -26.60
CA TRP A 1006 8.99 -51.67 -26.77
C TRP A 1006 8.84 -51.34 -28.25
N GLN A 1007 7.65 -50.94 -28.66
CA GLN A 1007 7.48 -50.23 -29.92
C GLN A 1007 7.94 -48.79 -29.73
N ILE A 1008 8.75 -48.28 -30.65
CA ILE A 1008 9.26 -46.90 -30.65
C ILE A 1008 8.70 -46.19 -31.88
N THR A 1009 8.14 -45.00 -31.70
CA THR A 1009 7.82 -44.07 -32.79
C THR A 1009 8.52 -42.74 -32.49
N ALA A 1010 9.23 -42.17 -33.45
CA ALA A 1010 9.87 -40.86 -33.30
C ALA A 1010 9.21 -39.85 -34.25
N GLU A 1011 8.82 -38.70 -33.71
CA GLU A 1011 8.18 -37.62 -34.45
C GLU A 1011 8.99 -36.33 -34.34
N VAL A 1012 9.06 -35.53 -35.42
CA VAL A 1012 9.81 -34.27 -35.44
C VAL A 1012 8.87 -33.06 -35.47
N SER A 1013 9.16 -32.06 -34.64
CA SER A 1013 8.43 -30.80 -34.57
C SER A 1013 8.63 -29.95 -35.82
N LYS A 1014 7.54 -29.42 -36.40
CA LYS A 1014 7.60 -28.51 -37.57
C LYS A 1014 8.43 -27.23 -37.34
N GLN A 1015 8.54 -26.75 -36.10
CA GLN A 1015 9.25 -25.50 -35.80
C GLN A 1015 10.75 -25.79 -35.58
N PHE A 1016 11.56 -25.40 -36.57
CA PHE A 1016 13.02 -25.35 -36.45
C PHE A 1016 13.39 -23.93 -35.99
N GLU A 1017 14.04 -23.80 -34.83
CA GLU A 1017 14.39 -22.52 -34.19
C GLU A 1017 15.91 -22.30 -34.19
N LEU A 1018 16.40 -21.11 -34.53
CA LEU A 1018 17.83 -20.82 -34.45
C LEU A 1018 18.32 -20.94 -33.00
N ASN A 1019 19.40 -21.69 -32.77
CA ASN A 1019 19.97 -21.96 -31.45
C ASN A 1019 20.32 -20.70 -30.66
N THR A 1020 20.70 -19.62 -31.36
CA THR A 1020 21.09 -18.33 -30.79
C THR A 1020 19.94 -17.31 -30.68
N ASP A 1021 18.81 -17.55 -31.35
CA ASP A 1021 17.62 -16.67 -31.29
C ASP A 1021 16.36 -17.46 -31.66
N SER A 1022 15.62 -17.91 -30.64
CA SER A 1022 14.39 -18.69 -30.83
C SER A 1022 13.24 -17.90 -31.47
N THR A 1023 13.39 -16.60 -31.74
CA THR A 1023 12.44 -15.83 -32.57
C THR A 1023 12.65 -16.09 -34.07
N LYS A 1024 13.87 -16.52 -34.49
CA LYS A 1024 14.14 -16.92 -35.87
C LYS A 1024 13.70 -18.37 -36.07
N LYS A 1025 12.55 -18.55 -36.71
CA LYS A 1025 11.99 -19.88 -37.00
C LYS A 1025 11.87 -20.12 -38.50
N ILE A 1026 12.20 -21.33 -38.95
CA ILE A 1026 11.88 -21.77 -40.31
C ILE A 1026 10.41 -22.19 -40.33
N ILE A 1027 9.58 -21.41 -41.03
CA ILE A 1027 8.13 -21.65 -41.12
C ILE A 1027 7.70 -21.60 -42.59
N GLY A 1028 7.11 -22.69 -43.09
CA GLY A 1028 6.38 -22.69 -44.37
C GLY A 1028 7.17 -23.08 -45.63
N ASN A 1029 8.49 -23.15 -45.57
CA ASN A 1029 9.28 -23.80 -46.63
C ASN A 1029 9.07 -25.33 -46.61
N PRO A 1030 9.10 -26.01 -47.78
CA PRO A 1030 9.05 -27.46 -47.86
C PRO A 1030 10.39 -28.06 -47.39
N LEU A 1031 10.42 -28.48 -46.13
CA LEU A 1031 11.54 -29.23 -45.57
C LEU A 1031 11.28 -30.72 -45.82
N TYR A 1032 12.22 -31.37 -46.49
CA TYR A 1032 12.13 -32.77 -46.88
C TYR A 1032 13.00 -33.64 -45.98
N TYR A 1033 12.54 -34.84 -45.68
CA TYR A 1033 13.39 -35.90 -45.13
C TYR A 1033 13.37 -37.12 -46.02
N HIS A 1034 14.53 -37.75 -46.16
CA HIS A 1034 14.79 -38.80 -47.14
C HIS A 1034 15.17 -40.07 -46.38
N SER A 1035 14.28 -41.06 -46.34
CA SER A 1035 14.51 -42.32 -45.61
C SER A 1035 14.18 -43.52 -46.50
N GLY A 1036 15.09 -44.49 -46.58
CA GLY A 1036 14.92 -45.69 -47.43
C GLY A 1036 14.73 -45.42 -48.93
N GLY A 1037 15.10 -44.24 -49.42
CA GLY A 1037 14.83 -43.79 -50.80
C GLY A 1037 13.46 -43.12 -51.01
N VAL A 1038 12.71 -42.84 -49.94
CA VAL A 1038 11.43 -42.12 -50.00
C VAL A 1038 11.60 -40.69 -49.48
N THR A 1039 11.27 -39.72 -50.33
CA THR A 1039 11.22 -38.28 -50.00
C THR A 1039 9.86 -37.92 -49.40
N THR A 1040 9.85 -37.39 -48.17
CA THR A 1040 8.61 -37.02 -47.46
C THR A 1040 8.59 -35.52 -47.14
N ASN A 1041 7.47 -34.85 -47.45
CA ASN A 1041 7.22 -33.46 -47.08
C ASN A 1041 6.81 -33.35 -45.59
N LEU A 1042 7.51 -32.53 -44.80
CA LEU A 1042 7.00 -32.13 -43.48
C LEU A 1042 5.75 -31.25 -43.62
N THR A 1043 4.70 -31.58 -42.86
CA THR A 1043 3.37 -30.94 -42.94
C THR A 1043 3.14 -29.94 -41.80
N SER A 1044 1.89 -29.55 -41.51
CA SER A 1044 1.57 -28.55 -40.48
C SER A 1044 1.67 -29.05 -39.03
N THR A 1045 1.72 -30.37 -38.82
CA THR A 1045 1.82 -31.02 -37.51
C THR A 1045 3.20 -31.63 -37.27
N ALA A 1046 3.42 -32.23 -36.09
CA ALA A 1046 4.49 -33.21 -35.95
C ALA A 1046 4.23 -34.40 -36.90
N GLN A 1047 5.30 -35.08 -37.31
CA GLN A 1047 5.23 -36.21 -38.24
C GLN A 1047 6.21 -37.30 -37.82
N ALA A 1048 5.76 -38.56 -37.88
CA ALA A 1048 6.59 -39.72 -37.63
C ALA A 1048 7.67 -39.87 -38.72
N VAL A 1049 8.93 -39.91 -38.29
CA VAL A 1049 10.12 -40.13 -39.12
C VAL A 1049 10.73 -41.53 -38.90
N TYR A 1050 10.32 -42.21 -37.82
CA TYR A 1050 10.73 -43.56 -37.48
C TYR A 1050 9.61 -44.30 -36.75
N ASN A 1051 9.46 -45.60 -37.05
CA ASN A 1051 8.61 -46.53 -36.32
C ASN A 1051 9.30 -47.91 -36.34
N GLY A 1052 9.56 -48.46 -35.17
CA GLY A 1052 10.38 -49.67 -35.00
C GLY A 1052 10.11 -50.40 -33.68
N THR A 1053 10.82 -51.49 -33.43
CA THR A 1053 10.73 -52.24 -32.17
C THR A 1053 12.12 -52.47 -31.58
N ALA A 1054 12.24 -52.25 -30.27
CA ALA A 1054 13.50 -52.32 -29.55
C ALA A 1054 13.59 -53.55 -28.65
N GLY A 1055 14.80 -54.13 -28.60
CA GLY A 1055 15.16 -55.19 -27.67
C GLY A 1055 15.42 -54.71 -26.23
N THR A 1056 15.65 -55.67 -25.35
CA THR A 1056 15.67 -55.52 -23.88
C THR A 1056 16.85 -54.73 -23.29
N GLY A 1057 17.81 -54.31 -24.13
CA GLY A 1057 19.02 -53.58 -23.74
C GLY A 1057 19.58 -52.72 -24.89
N TYR A 1058 18.68 -52.10 -25.65
CA TYR A 1058 18.96 -51.60 -27.01
C TYR A 1058 19.27 -50.09 -27.06
N GLN A 1059 20.46 -49.72 -27.53
CA GLN A 1059 20.76 -48.38 -28.04
C GLN A 1059 20.37 -48.30 -29.52
N ASP A 1060 19.79 -47.18 -29.94
CA ASP A 1060 19.36 -46.96 -31.33
C ASP A 1060 19.96 -45.64 -31.87
N THR A 1061 20.36 -45.65 -33.15
CA THR A 1061 21.00 -44.53 -33.85
C THR A 1061 20.13 -44.17 -35.06
N LEU A 1062 19.24 -43.20 -34.87
CA LEU A 1062 18.32 -42.74 -35.90
C LEU A 1062 19.02 -41.71 -36.80
N SER A 1063 19.63 -42.20 -37.88
CA SER A 1063 20.20 -41.36 -38.95
C SER A 1063 19.11 -40.90 -39.92
N ILE A 1064 18.89 -39.59 -40.00
CA ILE A 1064 17.94 -38.97 -40.93
C ILE A 1064 18.67 -37.96 -41.83
N PRO A 1065 18.79 -38.23 -43.13
CA PRO A 1065 19.09 -37.22 -44.15
C PRO A 1065 17.97 -36.17 -44.24
N TRP A 1066 18.34 -34.90 -44.17
CA TRP A 1066 17.45 -33.75 -44.32
C TRP A 1066 17.85 -32.93 -45.53
N GLU A 1067 16.89 -32.64 -46.41
CA GLU A 1067 17.10 -31.85 -47.63
C GLU A 1067 16.20 -30.61 -47.61
N LEU A 1068 16.79 -29.44 -47.88
CA LEU A 1068 16.12 -28.15 -47.77
C LEU A 1068 15.99 -27.47 -49.14
N SER A 1069 14.75 -27.14 -49.50
CA SER A 1069 14.41 -26.45 -50.74
C SER A 1069 13.66 -25.15 -50.44
N PHE A 1070 14.17 -24.04 -50.97
CA PHE A 1070 13.66 -22.69 -50.71
C PHE A 1070 12.97 -22.12 -51.95
N LYS A 1071 11.78 -21.52 -51.80
CA LYS A 1071 11.02 -20.94 -52.93
C LYS A 1071 11.46 -19.51 -53.30
N ALA A 1072 12.74 -19.40 -53.66
CA ALA A 1072 13.27 -18.36 -54.57
C ALA A 1072 13.09 -16.87 -54.19
N LYS A 1073 12.80 -16.54 -52.93
CA LYS A 1073 12.83 -15.15 -52.41
C LYS A 1073 13.95 -14.98 -51.37
N PRO A 1074 14.71 -13.88 -51.39
CA PRO A 1074 15.72 -13.58 -50.37
C PRO A 1074 15.18 -13.47 -48.94
N SER A 1075 13.89 -13.15 -48.76
CA SER A 1075 13.20 -13.12 -47.46
C SER A 1075 12.97 -14.49 -46.85
N ASP A 1076 13.00 -15.55 -47.66
CA ASP A 1076 12.54 -16.89 -47.28
C ASP A 1076 13.74 -17.83 -47.01
N ILE A 1077 14.96 -17.28 -47.08
CA ILE A 1077 16.24 -17.94 -46.77
C ILE A 1077 16.53 -17.76 -45.26
N PRO A 1078 16.77 -18.83 -44.49
CA PRO A 1078 17.14 -18.72 -43.08
C PRO A 1078 18.52 -18.08 -42.89
N ALA A 1079 18.72 -17.42 -41.75
CA ALA A 1079 20.03 -16.91 -41.37
C ALA A 1079 21.03 -18.07 -41.15
N PRO A 1080 22.30 -17.95 -41.59
CA PRO A 1080 23.36 -18.92 -41.31
C PRO A 1080 23.46 -19.33 -39.84
N GLY A 1081 23.63 -20.63 -39.59
CA GLY A 1081 23.84 -21.19 -38.26
C GLY A 1081 23.03 -22.46 -37.96
N GLN A 1082 22.99 -22.81 -36.67
CA GLN A 1082 22.37 -24.04 -36.17
C GLN A 1082 20.92 -23.83 -35.73
N TYR A 1083 20.00 -24.62 -36.25
CA TYR A 1083 18.59 -24.63 -35.87
C TYR A 1083 18.23 -25.91 -35.12
N LYS A 1084 17.67 -25.79 -33.92
CA LYS A 1084 17.13 -26.94 -33.18
C LYS A 1084 15.73 -27.30 -33.64
N ALA A 1085 15.46 -28.60 -33.65
CA ALA A 1085 14.11 -29.16 -33.67
C ALA A 1085 13.92 -30.05 -32.43
N THR A 1086 12.67 -30.23 -32.05
CA THR A 1086 12.28 -31.18 -31.00
C THR A 1086 11.88 -32.50 -31.64
N VAL A 1087 12.52 -33.57 -31.20
CA VAL A 1087 12.21 -34.96 -31.56
C VAL A 1087 11.52 -35.62 -30.37
N THR A 1088 10.27 -36.03 -30.59
CA THR A 1088 9.44 -36.68 -29.57
C THR A 1088 9.42 -38.18 -29.85
N TYR A 1089 10.02 -38.96 -28.96
CA TYR A 1089 10.00 -40.42 -29.01
C TYR A 1089 8.88 -40.94 -28.10
N THR A 1090 7.90 -41.65 -28.68
CA THR A 1090 6.90 -42.39 -27.91
C THR A 1090 7.30 -43.86 -27.86
N LEU A 1091 7.34 -44.43 -26.65
CA LEU A 1091 7.62 -45.82 -26.38
C LEU A 1091 6.37 -46.48 -25.81
N VAL A 1092 5.85 -47.52 -26.47
CA VAL A 1092 4.72 -48.33 -26.00
C VAL A 1092 5.24 -49.69 -25.60
N ASN A 1093 4.91 -50.15 -24.39
CA ASN A 1093 5.24 -51.50 -23.95
C ASN A 1093 4.35 -52.49 -24.71
N ILE A 1094 4.97 -53.43 -25.43
CA ILE A 1094 4.25 -54.45 -26.22
C ILE A 1094 4.48 -55.84 -25.62
N PRO A 1095 3.47 -56.72 -25.59
CA PRO A 1095 3.59 -58.11 -25.11
C PRO A 1095 4.67 -58.94 -25.83
#